data_AF-A0A5J9UIU6-F1
#
_entry.id   AF-A0A5J9UIU6-F1
#
_cell.length_a   1.000
_cell.length_b   1.000
_cell.length_c   1.000
_cell.angle_alpha   90.00
_cell.angle_beta   90.00
_cell.angle_gamma   90.00
#
_symmetry.space_group_name_H-M   'P 1'
#
loop_
_entity.id
_entity.type
_entity.pdbx_description
1 polymer ?
#
loop_
_entity_poly.entity_id
_entity_poly.type
_entity_poly.pdbx_seq_one_letter_code
_entity_poly.pdbx_strand_id
1 'polypeptide(L)'
;MVAAMRCDNGSTAVMNDVFGLWDVTWNGGRASCLLSFIFGTAESKGPGQLPAERPKWKLAFQVPPKFPIITGEKIRDANGNPLEVILVDTVTGEPSSALKEALRIELVPLFGNFPRHSWDTDDFQRGIVEAKHPVLAGEYKPTMWDGRATVSELMFTDDSLKCGCMFRVGVRVVPDSYHGTRILEGMTKAFMVRDRHGYELHRSKNYKWQLAFQSQPRLPIHAGQQVRDVIGNPLEVILVDAETGLLSAPPEMELHIKLVALQTDKSHWDDWSADEFQRAVFKPGRGSGAYLSSDVNLTIKDDGRVTVNQLQFTGTTPFMLCHGYIGVCVVPGSYDGLGTIREGMTKSFTVQNEVMKMKSSLPDLDDEVWRLRGISWGGVLHRKLTQNNVRNVQDFLRMLAAKPEELSAIVGDDMDDSTWSEIIDHARTCVVPGDKVYAYSTAHATIYVDSVFDLVKVELAGVEWPLQPLDEAQKGLVQLAMQQAYEDCHSFQEVKLTWKLVFKSQPRLPINVGSKIEDATGNPLEIILVDAETGSPTALPMDIYIRLVPLLGDFPPYENWSAEEFQTAIVRNRDKYMLLQAGMYSLKMSDGRATVPEELYFRHDSSWVRCGKFRIGAYAERSGNYDSSFRIVEAMTEAFVVGDVNQKHYPPDLGDPVWRLNMIDKDGVAHRKLTSNNVDTVQEFARMLYVKPDELRAIVGDAMTDVIWRVAAGHVKINDWIFSKGKVYAYSTANSTIYVDSIFCRLRKIEIDGVECQLKGFFEDEPPKAEVVKMMIARQIILEAYEHRHKLQEVDAAMELLDGFVCYIETLLSCTKRYVQVDLDDHNDHYRYWQLIAGERFVIENLANN
;
A
#
# COMPACT_ATOMS: atom_id res chain seq x y z
N MET A 1 -15.40 23.23 40.53
CA MET A 1 -16.77 23.27 41.10
C MET A 1 -17.68 22.59 40.09
N VAL A 2 -18.34 21.51 40.51
CA VAL A 2 -19.19 20.65 39.66
C VAL A 2 -20.45 21.39 39.26
N ALA A 3 -20.81 21.33 37.98
CA ALA A 3 -22.21 21.31 37.54
C ALA A 3 -22.29 20.52 36.23
N ALA A 4 -22.97 19.37 36.31
CA ALA A 4 -23.19 18.41 35.24
C ALA A 4 -24.45 18.74 34.43
N MET A 5 -24.47 18.32 33.16
CA MET A 5 -25.62 17.78 32.39
C MET A 5 -25.17 17.57 30.94
N ARG A 6 -25.51 16.52 30.20
CA ARG A 6 -25.92 15.14 30.44
C ARG A 6 -25.68 14.43 29.09
N CYS A 7 -25.07 13.25 29.09
CA CYS A 7 -24.99 12.37 27.92
C CYS A 7 -26.35 11.67 27.67
N ASP A 8 -26.58 11.21 26.44
CA ASP A 8 -27.26 9.94 26.12
C ASP A 8 -26.67 9.42 24.78
N ASN A 9 -25.64 8.55 24.82
CA ASN A 9 -25.65 7.07 24.88
C ASN A 9 -25.63 6.43 23.47
N GLY A 10 -24.63 5.63 23.07
CA GLY A 10 -23.53 5.12 23.87
C GLY A 10 -22.56 4.19 23.13
N SER A 11 -21.56 3.79 23.92
CA SER A 11 -20.71 2.59 23.80
C SER A 11 -19.29 2.78 23.24
N THR A 12 -18.42 3.18 24.16
CA THR A 12 -17.16 2.51 24.59
C THR A 12 -16.29 1.76 23.57
N ALA A 13 -15.02 2.16 23.48
CA ALA A 13 -13.90 1.25 23.27
C ALA A 13 -12.78 1.52 24.28
N VAL A 14 -12.30 0.43 24.85
CA VAL A 14 -11.36 0.28 25.96
C VAL A 14 -9.94 0.49 25.47
N MET A 15 -9.13 1.19 26.28
CA MET A 15 -7.68 1.25 26.14
C MET A 15 -7.08 0.04 26.87
N ASN A 16 -6.26 -0.76 26.19
CA ASN A 16 -5.32 -1.69 26.83
C ASN A 16 -3.99 -1.63 26.09
N ASP A 17 -2.98 -1.15 26.78
CA ASP A 17 -1.55 -1.31 26.46
C ASP A 17 -1.16 -2.80 26.46
N VAL A 18 -0.15 -3.18 25.66
CA VAL A 18 0.95 -4.13 26.00
C VAL A 18 1.86 -4.38 24.77
N PHE A 19 3.14 -3.99 24.92
CA PHE A 19 4.40 -4.53 24.36
C PHE A 19 4.59 -4.83 22.84
N GLY A 20 5.43 -4.01 22.18
CA GLY A 20 6.81 -4.34 21.74
C GLY A 20 7.12 -5.29 20.55
N LEU A 21 7.78 -4.70 19.52
CA LEU A 21 8.63 -5.23 18.41
C LEU A 21 7.95 -6.07 17.28
N TRP A 22 8.21 -5.90 15.97
CA TRP A 22 9.49 -5.73 15.23
C TRP A 22 9.38 -4.97 13.88
N ASP A 23 10.55 -4.43 13.47
CA ASP A 23 11.08 -3.93 12.17
C ASP A 23 10.29 -4.00 10.86
N VAL A 24 10.31 -2.90 10.08
CA VAL A 24 10.67 -2.90 8.64
C VAL A 24 11.41 -1.60 8.27
N THR A 25 12.50 -1.75 7.53
CA THR A 25 13.46 -0.77 7.00
C THR A 25 12.85 0.31 6.07
N TRP A 26 13.50 1.48 5.98
CA TRP A 26 13.23 2.46 4.91
C TRP A 26 14.52 3.06 4.33
N ASN A 27 14.81 2.72 3.08
CA ASN A 27 15.74 3.44 2.21
C ASN A 27 14.95 4.48 1.40
N GLY A 28 15.35 5.75 1.47
CA GLY A 28 15.09 6.75 0.42
C GLY A 28 13.87 7.66 0.56
N GLY A 29 14.09 8.86 1.13
CA GLY A 29 13.44 10.12 0.72
C GLY A 29 11.99 10.36 1.15
N ARG A 30 11.78 11.20 2.17
CA ARG A 30 10.46 11.75 2.54
C ARG A 30 10.34 13.23 2.16
N ALA A 31 9.22 13.56 1.53
CA ALA A 31 8.58 14.86 1.61
C ALA A 31 7.09 14.64 1.89
N SER A 32 6.49 15.43 2.80
CA SER A 32 5.12 15.93 2.65
C SER A 32 4.81 16.97 3.73
N CYS A 33 4.43 18.15 3.28
CA CYS A 33 3.62 19.14 4.01
C CYS A 33 2.14 18.64 4.06
N LEU A 34 1.19 19.13 4.85
CA LEU A 34 0.56 20.47 4.83
C LEU A 34 -0.55 20.57 5.90
N LEU A 35 -0.98 21.83 6.13
CA LEU A 35 -2.26 22.32 6.69
C LEU A 35 -2.39 22.50 8.21
N SER A 36 -2.28 23.76 8.64
CA SER A 36 -3.47 24.56 8.95
C SER A 36 -3.13 26.03 9.19
N PHE A 37 -3.82 26.92 8.48
CA PHE A 37 -4.14 28.27 8.93
C PHE A 37 -5.54 28.60 8.40
N ILE A 38 -6.43 28.98 9.32
CA ILE A 38 -7.38 30.12 9.28
C ILE A 38 -8.42 29.83 10.37
N PHE A 39 -8.23 30.46 11.54
CA PHE A 39 -9.23 31.31 12.17
C PHE A 39 -8.47 32.18 13.17
N GLY A 40 -8.53 33.50 12.94
CA GLY A 40 -7.99 34.46 13.88
C GLY A 40 -8.79 34.41 15.18
N THR A 41 -8.09 34.28 16.28
CA THR A 41 -8.55 34.79 17.56
C THR A 41 -7.41 35.57 18.17
N ALA A 42 -7.64 36.88 18.30
CA ALA A 42 -6.82 37.76 19.10
C ALA A 42 -6.70 37.17 20.51
N GLU A 43 -5.52 36.67 20.87
CA GLU A 43 -5.20 36.45 22.27
C GLU A 43 -4.61 37.72 22.86
N SER A 44 -5.46 38.33 23.68
CA SER A 44 -5.17 39.38 24.61
C SER A 44 -3.84 39.16 25.34
N LYS A 45 -3.04 40.22 25.39
CA LYS A 45 -2.07 40.46 26.47
C LYS A 45 -2.78 40.24 27.82
N GLY A 46 -2.49 39.11 28.46
CA GLY A 46 -2.79 38.87 29.87
C GLY A 46 -1.72 39.52 30.76
N PRO A 47 -2.08 40.06 31.93
CA PRO A 47 -1.20 40.93 32.71
C PRO A 47 -0.22 40.10 33.53
N GLY A 48 1.08 40.32 33.30
CA GLY A 48 2.11 39.77 34.19
C GLY A 48 3.38 39.31 33.49
N GLN A 49 4.04 40.16 32.71
CA GLN A 49 5.49 40.05 32.52
C GLN A 49 6.10 41.38 32.88
N LEU A 50 6.85 41.37 33.99
CA LEU A 50 7.82 42.41 34.34
C LEU A 50 8.72 42.68 33.12
N PRO A 51 9.18 43.92 32.90
CA PRO A 51 10.02 44.24 31.74
C PRO A 51 11.22 43.30 31.74
N ALA A 52 11.43 42.57 30.64
CA ALA A 52 12.59 41.72 30.44
C ALA A 52 13.85 42.54 30.78
N GLU A 53 14.60 42.09 31.80
CA GLU A 53 15.84 42.74 32.20
C GLU A 53 16.71 42.96 30.97
N ARG A 54 17.19 44.19 30.78
CA ARG A 54 18.12 44.48 29.68
C ARG A 54 19.32 43.55 29.85
N PRO A 55 19.66 42.73 28.84
CA PRO A 55 20.78 41.80 28.95
C PRO A 55 22.04 42.61 29.28
N LYS A 56 22.66 42.27 30.41
CA LYS A 56 23.82 43.01 30.94
C LYS A 56 25.07 42.86 30.06
N TRP A 57 25.10 41.84 29.20
CA TRP A 57 26.29 41.43 28.46
C TRP A 57 26.01 41.18 26.98
N LYS A 58 26.97 41.50 26.12
CA LYS A 58 26.98 41.17 24.68
C LYS A 58 28.34 40.65 24.24
N LEU A 59 28.36 39.86 23.18
CA LEU A 59 29.59 39.46 22.50
C LEU A 59 29.97 40.51 21.44
N ALA A 60 31.27 40.73 21.22
CA ALA A 60 31.77 41.65 20.20
C ALA A 60 33.14 41.23 19.67
N PHE A 61 33.47 41.67 18.45
CA PHE A 61 34.83 41.55 17.90
C PHE A 61 35.65 42.76 18.33
N GLN A 62 36.80 42.54 18.99
CA GLN A 62 37.62 43.63 19.51
C GLN A 62 38.20 44.51 18.40
N VAL A 63 38.68 43.88 17.32
CA VAL A 63 39.21 44.55 16.14
C VAL A 63 38.48 43.97 14.91
N PRO A 64 38.03 44.82 13.97
CA PRO A 64 37.34 44.33 12.77
C PRO A 64 38.27 43.47 11.89
N PRO A 65 37.70 42.58 11.05
CA PRO A 65 38.48 41.81 10.10
C PRO A 65 39.27 42.68 9.12
N LYS A 66 40.44 42.19 8.68
CA LYS A 66 41.19 42.75 7.56
C LYS A 66 40.53 42.35 6.25
N PHE A 67 40.41 43.32 5.35
CA PHE A 67 39.89 43.13 4.00
C PHE A 67 41.03 43.23 2.97
N PRO A 68 40.92 42.53 1.82
CA PRO A 68 39.83 41.62 1.43
C PRO A 68 39.88 40.27 2.16
N ILE A 69 38.74 39.59 2.28
CA ILE A 69 38.66 38.21 2.80
C ILE A 69 38.61 37.25 1.60
N ILE A 70 39.52 36.27 1.58
CA ILE A 70 39.68 35.31 0.48
C ILE A 70 39.31 33.91 0.97
N THR A 71 38.59 33.13 0.15
CA THR A 71 38.28 31.73 0.45
C THR A 71 39.54 30.93 0.67
N GLY A 72 39.51 30.02 1.64
CA GLY A 72 40.70 29.23 1.96
C GLY A 72 41.72 29.96 2.85
N GLU A 73 41.61 31.28 3.06
CA GLU A 73 42.54 32.03 3.91
C GLU A 73 42.00 32.23 5.33
N LYS A 74 42.92 32.25 6.30
CA LYS A 74 42.60 32.52 7.71
C LYS A 74 42.19 33.98 7.87
N ILE A 75 41.01 34.21 8.46
CA ILE A 75 40.53 35.56 8.72
C ILE A 75 41.36 36.16 9.85
N ARG A 76 41.93 37.34 9.59
CA ARG A 76 42.72 38.12 10.54
C ARG A 76 42.04 39.42 10.86
N ASP A 77 42.36 40.00 12.00
CA ASP A 77 41.97 41.38 12.32
C ASP A 77 42.70 42.39 11.43
N ALA A 78 42.26 43.65 11.44
CA ALA A 78 42.82 44.74 10.65
C ALA A 78 44.35 44.95 10.85
N ASN A 79 44.91 44.49 11.96
CA ASN A 79 46.33 44.57 12.28
C ASN A 79 47.12 43.33 11.83
N GLY A 80 46.44 42.27 11.36
CA GLY A 80 47.04 41.00 10.95
C GLY A 80 47.09 39.94 12.06
N ASN A 81 46.52 40.19 13.23
CA ASN A 81 46.44 39.25 14.34
C ASN A 81 45.23 38.29 14.20
N PRO A 82 45.18 37.18 14.96
CA PRO A 82 43.97 36.36 15.08
C PRO A 82 42.76 37.18 15.53
N LEU A 83 41.55 36.77 15.14
CA LEU A 83 40.32 37.45 15.57
C LEU A 83 40.09 37.23 17.07
N GLU A 84 39.75 38.28 17.80
CA GLU A 84 39.43 38.21 19.22
C GLU A 84 37.96 38.57 19.47
N VAL A 85 37.23 37.63 20.08
CA VAL A 85 35.86 37.84 20.58
C VAL A 85 35.91 38.14 22.06
N ILE A 86 35.27 39.24 22.45
CA ILE A 86 35.22 39.73 23.82
C ILE A 86 33.78 39.82 24.33
N LEU A 87 33.63 39.61 25.62
CA LEU A 87 32.41 39.88 26.37
C LEU A 87 32.41 41.35 26.80
N VAL A 88 31.33 42.06 26.50
CA VAL A 88 31.21 43.51 26.69
C VAL A 88 29.98 43.81 27.55
N ASP A 89 30.13 44.69 28.54
CA ASP A 89 29.01 45.21 29.31
C ASP A 89 28.14 46.13 28.42
N THR A 90 26.83 45.88 28.39
CA THR A 90 25.92 46.58 27.48
C THR A 90 25.65 48.03 27.87
N VAL A 91 25.96 48.42 29.11
CA VAL A 91 25.80 49.77 29.64
C VAL A 91 27.09 50.58 29.47
N THR A 92 28.25 50.01 29.81
CA THR A 92 29.53 50.73 29.73
C THR A 92 30.23 50.60 28.38
N GLY A 93 29.96 49.53 27.62
CA GLY A 93 30.66 49.23 26.37
C GLY A 93 32.08 48.69 26.57
N GLU A 94 32.51 48.46 27.81
CA GLU A 94 33.85 48.00 28.15
C GLU A 94 33.95 46.46 28.16
N PRO A 95 35.13 45.90 27.80
CA PRO A 95 35.39 44.47 27.95
C PRO A 95 35.25 44.07 29.41
N SER A 96 34.63 42.94 29.69
CA SER A 96 34.36 42.56 31.06
C SER A 96 34.54 41.07 31.30
N SER A 97 35.18 40.76 32.42
CA SER A 97 35.66 39.43 32.82
C SER A 97 34.87 38.84 33.99
N ALA A 98 33.67 39.37 34.27
CA ALA A 98 32.92 38.96 35.46
C ALA A 98 32.34 37.54 35.37
N LEU A 99 32.29 36.94 34.17
CA LEU A 99 31.96 35.52 33.99
C LEU A 99 33.23 34.69 34.16
N LYS A 100 33.34 34.02 35.31
CA LYS A 100 34.45 33.10 35.66
C LYS A 100 34.25 31.67 35.15
N GLU A 101 33.11 31.41 34.51
CA GLU A 101 32.77 30.12 33.92
C GLU A 101 33.14 30.10 32.44
N ALA A 102 33.58 28.94 31.95
CA ALA A 102 33.91 28.75 30.55
C ALA A 102 32.62 28.79 29.70
N LEU A 103 32.54 29.74 28.76
CA LEU A 103 31.40 29.86 27.85
C LEU A 103 31.73 29.20 26.51
N ARG A 104 30.89 28.27 26.05
CA ARG A 104 31.01 27.77 24.69
C ARG A 104 30.33 28.76 23.75
N ILE A 105 31.10 29.33 22.82
CA ILE A 105 30.56 30.22 21.80
C ILE A 105 30.64 29.56 20.43
N GLU A 106 29.78 29.98 19.52
CA GLU A 106 29.73 29.53 18.14
C GLU A 106 29.78 30.74 17.22
N LEU A 107 30.70 30.72 16.27
CA LEU A 107 30.77 31.65 15.15
C LEU A 107 29.94 31.09 13.99
N VAL A 108 29.02 31.91 13.50
CA VAL A 108 28.06 31.53 12.47
C VAL A 108 28.13 32.49 11.28
N PRO A 109 28.01 32.00 10.05
CA PRO A 109 27.85 32.86 8.89
C PRO A 109 26.43 33.45 8.91
N LEU A 110 26.30 34.78 8.83
CA LEU A 110 25.02 35.47 8.67
C LEU A 110 24.99 36.16 7.30
N PHE A 111 23.79 36.34 6.74
CA PHE A 111 23.64 37.18 5.54
C PHE A 111 23.95 38.65 5.87
N GLY A 112 24.53 39.37 4.91
CA GLY A 112 24.96 40.76 5.06
C GLY A 112 23.82 41.74 5.36
N ASN A 113 22.59 41.40 4.98
CA ASN A 113 21.35 42.12 5.29
C ASN A 113 20.82 41.90 6.70
N PHE A 114 21.45 41.04 7.52
CA PHE A 114 20.96 40.80 8.87
C PHE A 114 20.88 42.14 9.65
N PRO A 115 19.73 42.45 10.28
CA PRO A 115 19.44 43.77 10.83
C PRO A 115 20.47 44.18 11.89
N ARG A 116 20.88 45.46 11.86
CA ARG A 116 21.98 45.96 12.71
C ARG A 116 21.58 46.27 14.15
N HIS A 117 20.28 46.38 14.42
CA HIS A 117 19.75 46.83 15.70
C HIS A 117 18.48 46.06 16.02
N SER A 118 18.42 45.52 17.25
CA SER A 118 17.37 44.69 17.84
C SER A 118 16.99 43.43 17.05
N TRP A 119 17.35 42.28 17.59
CA TRP A 119 16.85 40.97 17.20
C TRP A 119 16.58 40.15 18.47
N ASP A 120 15.63 39.23 18.41
CA ASP A 120 15.53 38.17 19.42
C ASP A 120 16.38 36.94 19.02
N THR A 121 16.38 35.91 19.87
CA THR A 121 17.19 34.71 19.64
C THR A 121 16.69 33.92 18.41
N ASP A 122 15.38 33.97 18.13
CA ASP A 122 14.79 33.27 16.99
C ASP A 122 15.07 34.01 15.68
N ASP A 123 15.04 35.35 15.69
CA ASP A 123 15.48 36.20 14.59
C ASP A 123 16.93 35.91 14.20
N PHE A 124 17.82 35.86 15.20
CA PHE A 124 19.23 35.53 14.98
C PHE A 124 19.40 34.12 14.42
N GLN A 125 18.67 33.13 14.95
CA GLN A 125 18.68 31.76 14.44
C GLN A 125 18.24 31.69 12.97
N ARG A 126 17.19 32.40 12.59
CA ARG A 126 16.72 32.48 11.19
C ARG A 126 17.71 33.20 10.25
N GLY A 127 18.58 34.05 10.80
CA GLY A 127 19.58 34.80 10.04
C GLY A 127 20.84 34.00 9.68
N ILE A 128 21.01 32.80 10.24
CA ILE A 128 22.15 31.92 9.98
C ILE A 128 22.07 31.34 8.57
N VAL A 129 23.18 31.41 7.83
CA VAL A 129 23.28 30.86 6.47
C VAL A 129 23.34 29.34 6.55
N GLU A 130 22.28 28.67 6.08
CA GLU A 130 22.23 27.22 5.92
C GLU A 130 22.69 26.82 4.50
N ALA A 131 23.73 25.99 4.41
CA ALA A 131 24.27 25.49 3.15
C ALA A 131 24.59 23.98 3.24
N LYS A 132 24.58 23.31 2.08
CA LYS A 132 24.88 21.86 1.96
C LYS A 132 26.30 21.51 2.44
N HIS A 133 27.21 22.49 2.41
CA HIS A 133 28.55 22.43 2.99
C HIS A 133 28.74 23.59 3.99
N PRO A 134 29.49 23.41 5.09
CA PRO A 134 29.73 24.48 6.05
C PRO A 134 30.45 25.67 5.39
N VAL A 135 29.84 26.86 5.44
CA VAL A 135 30.39 28.12 4.86
C VAL A 135 31.60 28.63 5.64
N LEU A 136 31.66 28.31 6.94
CA LEU A 136 32.83 28.54 7.80
C LEU A 136 33.52 27.20 8.08
N ALA A 137 34.86 27.20 8.05
CA ALA A 137 35.69 26.09 8.45
C ALA A 137 36.76 26.51 9.47
N GLY A 138 37.42 25.51 10.07
CA GLY A 138 38.41 25.71 11.13
C GLY A 138 37.79 25.78 12.53
N GLU A 139 38.29 26.70 13.36
CA GLU A 139 37.86 26.87 14.75
C GLU A 139 36.65 27.82 14.85
N TYR A 140 35.43 27.30 14.68
CA TYR A 140 34.19 28.09 14.75
C TYR A 140 33.38 27.86 16.04
N LYS A 141 33.86 27.00 16.96
CA LYS A 141 33.25 26.75 18.27
C LYS A 141 34.26 26.88 19.43
N PRO A 142 34.92 28.04 19.60
CA PRO A 142 35.92 28.21 20.65
C PRO A 142 35.25 28.28 22.03
N THR A 143 36.02 27.94 23.05
CA THR A 143 35.61 28.16 24.45
C THR A 143 36.17 29.50 24.91
N MET A 144 35.30 30.39 25.35
CA MET A 144 35.63 31.67 25.93
C MET A 144 35.97 31.52 27.42
N TRP A 145 37.11 32.10 27.81
CA TRP A 145 37.61 32.12 29.19
C TRP A 145 37.79 33.57 29.64
N ASP A 146 37.36 33.89 30.86
CA ASP A 146 37.45 35.24 31.45
C ASP A 146 36.92 36.36 30.51
N GLY A 147 35.88 36.05 29.74
CA GLY A 147 35.26 36.98 28.80
C GLY A 147 36.03 37.20 27.49
N ARG A 148 37.02 36.36 27.15
CA ARG A 148 37.80 36.45 25.91
C ARG A 148 37.93 35.10 25.19
N ALA A 149 37.90 35.14 23.86
CA ALA A 149 38.15 33.99 22.99
C ALA A 149 38.96 34.41 21.76
N THR A 150 40.08 33.74 21.53
CA THR A 150 40.90 33.93 20.33
C THR A 150 40.50 32.91 19.28
N VAL A 151 40.35 33.36 18.05
CA VAL A 151 39.93 32.55 16.91
C VAL A 151 41.02 32.62 15.83
N SER A 152 41.80 31.55 15.72
CA SER A 152 43.01 31.54 14.88
C SER A 152 42.83 30.91 13.51
N GLU A 153 41.95 29.90 13.43
CA GLU A 153 41.83 29.03 12.25
C GLU A 153 40.56 29.28 11.45
N LEU A 154 39.77 30.31 11.80
CA LEU A 154 38.51 30.58 11.10
C LEU A 154 38.78 31.03 9.66
N MET A 155 38.08 30.39 8.73
CA MET A 155 38.17 30.65 7.29
C MET A 155 36.81 30.48 6.63
N PHE A 156 36.60 31.18 5.51
CA PHE A 156 35.47 30.90 4.63
C PHE A 156 35.84 29.83 3.61
N THR A 157 34.92 28.88 3.40
CA THR A 157 35.03 27.82 2.40
C THR A 157 34.39 28.22 1.07
N ASP A 158 33.32 29.02 1.15
CA ASP A 158 32.57 29.52 0.01
C ASP A 158 32.83 31.01 -0.20
N ASP A 159 32.90 31.44 -1.45
CA ASP A 159 33.01 32.84 -1.80
C ASP A 159 31.62 33.52 -1.82
N SER A 160 31.64 34.83 -1.64
CA SER A 160 30.46 35.68 -1.82
C SER A 160 30.10 35.89 -3.28
N LEU A 161 31.01 35.59 -4.22
CA LEU A 161 30.78 35.75 -5.65
C LEU A 161 29.84 34.66 -6.20
N LYS A 162 30.11 33.38 -5.90
CA LYS A 162 29.23 32.25 -6.17
C LYS A 162 27.90 32.40 -5.46
N CYS A 163 27.85 33.16 -4.35
CA CYS A 163 26.59 33.49 -3.68
C CYS A 163 25.98 34.83 -3.98
N GLY A 164 26.62 35.70 -4.77
CA GLY A 164 26.22 37.10 -4.97
C GLY A 164 25.78 37.83 -3.69
N CYS A 165 26.25 37.41 -2.51
CA CYS A 165 25.68 37.80 -1.22
C CYS A 165 26.78 38.31 -0.30
N MET A 166 26.54 39.40 0.43
CA MET A 166 27.48 39.79 1.48
C MET A 166 27.32 38.85 2.68
N PHE A 167 28.41 38.61 3.40
CA PHE A 167 28.42 37.86 4.65
C PHE A 167 28.69 38.76 5.84
N ARG A 168 28.26 38.31 7.01
CA ARG A 168 28.76 38.73 8.32
C ARG A 168 29.21 37.49 9.08
N VAL A 169 30.15 37.66 10.00
CA VAL A 169 30.40 36.66 11.03
C VAL A 169 29.58 37.06 12.25
N GLY A 170 28.58 36.26 12.58
CA GLY A 170 27.87 36.31 13.84
C GLY A 170 28.58 35.48 14.90
N VAL A 171 28.38 35.83 16.17
CA VAL A 171 28.87 35.05 17.31
C VAL A 171 27.80 34.98 18.38
N ARG A 172 27.52 33.78 18.87
CA ARG A 172 26.52 33.51 19.91
C ARG A 172 27.05 32.55 20.95
N VAL A 173 26.38 32.49 22.10
CA VAL A 173 26.59 31.41 23.06
C VAL A 173 25.91 30.16 22.52
N VAL A 174 26.57 28.99 22.63
CA VAL A 174 25.99 27.72 22.19
C VAL A 174 24.72 27.44 23.01
N PRO A 175 23.58 27.09 22.37
CA PRO A 175 22.35 26.74 23.09
C PRO A 175 22.62 25.67 24.16
N ASP A 176 21.96 25.80 25.32
CA ASP A 176 22.09 24.90 26.47
C ASP A 176 23.50 24.80 27.10
N SER A 177 24.46 25.64 26.69
CA SER A 177 25.81 25.66 27.27
C SER A 177 25.98 26.65 28.43
N TYR A 178 24.99 27.51 28.66
CA TYR A 178 25.00 28.51 29.72
C TYR A 178 23.56 28.75 30.21
N HIS A 179 23.35 28.67 31.53
CA HIS A 179 22.04 28.82 32.17
C HIS A 179 21.88 30.13 32.96
N GLY A 180 22.78 31.10 32.77
CA GLY A 180 22.70 32.40 33.42
C GLY A 180 21.93 33.46 32.62
N THR A 181 22.13 34.73 32.95
CA THR A 181 21.45 35.87 32.29
C THR A 181 21.76 35.91 30.80
N ARG A 182 20.76 36.16 29.94
CA ARG A 182 20.93 36.23 28.48
C ARG A 182 22.11 37.12 28.08
N ILE A 183 23.02 36.56 27.28
CA ILE A 183 24.13 37.27 26.64
C ILE A 183 23.73 37.55 25.20
N LEU A 184 23.79 38.81 24.77
CA LEU A 184 23.46 39.19 23.39
C LEU A 184 24.54 38.72 22.41
N GLU A 185 24.08 38.31 21.23
CA GLU A 185 24.93 37.92 20.13
C GLU A 185 25.72 39.11 19.57
N GLY A 186 26.91 38.83 19.03
CA GLY A 186 27.77 39.80 18.37
C GLY A 186 27.82 39.57 16.87
N MET A 187 28.18 40.58 16.08
CA MET A 187 28.42 40.39 14.65
C MET A 187 29.40 41.42 14.06
N THR A 188 30.00 41.08 12.92
CA THR A 188 30.82 41.98 12.12
C THR A 188 29.98 42.93 11.26
N LYS A 189 30.64 43.92 10.65
CA LYS A 189 30.12 44.59 9.45
C LYS A 189 29.96 43.57 8.31
N ALA A 190 29.06 43.86 7.37
CA ALA A 190 28.90 43.04 6.18
C ALA A 190 30.09 43.23 5.24
N PHE A 191 30.52 42.16 4.58
CA PHE A 191 31.65 42.15 3.66
C PHE A 191 31.50 41.07 2.58
N MET A 192 32.32 41.17 1.54
CA MET A 192 32.45 40.14 0.51
C MET A 192 33.65 39.22 0.76
N VAL A 193 33.43 37.93 0.57
CA VAL A 193 34.45 36.87 0.52
C VAL A 193 34.76 36.57 -0.94
N ARG A 194 36.02 36.53 -1.36
CA ARG A 194 36.38 36.33 -2.77
C ARG A 194 37.08 35.00 -2.98
N ASP A 195 36.87 34.37 -4.12
CA ASP A 195 37.79 33.31 -4.54
C ASP A 195 39.13 33.90 -4.96
N ARG A 196 40.19 33.13 -4.76
CA ARG A 196 41.56 33.52 -5.09
C ARG A 196 41.72 33.83 -6.59
N HIS A 197 41.10 33.03 -7.47
CA HIS A 197 41.18 33.24 -8.91
C HIS A 197 40.40 34.50 -9.34
N GLY A 198 39.20 34.70 -8.80
CA GLY A 198 38.40 35.88 -9.04
C GLY A 198 39.09 37.16 -8.59
N TYR A 199 39.66 37.18 -7.38
CA TYR A 199 40.35 38.35 -6.82
C TYR A 199 41.53 38.81 -7.68
N GLU A 200 42.38 37.89 -8.14
CA GLU A 200 43.54 38.22 -8.98
C GLU A 200 43.13 38.77 -10.36
N LEU A 201 42.06 38.24 -10.95
CA LEU A 201 41.48 38.73 -12.22
C LEU A 201 40.87 40.13 -12.08
N HIS A 202 40.12 40.40 -11.01
CA HIS A 202 39.53 41.72 -10.78
C HIS A 202 40.61 42.79 -10.56
N ARG A 203 41.71 42.43 -9.89
CA ARG A 203 42.84 43.34 -9.71
C ARG A 203 43.49 43.74 -11.05
N SER A 204 43.35 42.92 -12.09
CA SER A 204 43.90 43.17 -13.43
C SER A 204 42.99 44.04 -14.32
N LYS A 205 41.68 44.05 -14.05
CA LYS A 205 40.68 44.92 -14.72
C LYS A 205 40.33 46.05 -13.75
N ASN A 206 40.87 47.26 -13.93
CA ASN A 206 40.77 48.43 -13.02
C ASN A 206 39.33 48.95 -12.74
N TYR A 207 38.42 48.11 -12.22
CA TYR A 207 37.13 48.55 -11.70
C TYR A 207 37.32 49.22 -10.36
N LYS A 208 36.70 50.40 -10.20
CA LYS A 208 36.72 51.12 -8.92
C LYS A 208 35.52 50.72 -8.05
N TRP A 209 34.37 50.46 -8.67
CA TRP A 209 33.16 50.07 -7.96
C TRP A 209 32.49 48.85 -8.61
N GLN A 210 31.63 48.19 -7.85
CA GLN A 210 30.83 47.06 -8.31
C GLN A 210 29.42 47.11 -7.72
N LEU A 211 28.43 46.80 -8.55
CA LEU A 211 27.05 46.58 -8.10
C LEU A 211 26.93 45.15 -7.56
N ALA A 212 26.20 44.99 -6.47
CA ALA A 212 25.93 43.68 -5.87
C ALA A 212 24.53 43.62 -5.29
N PHE A 213 23.98 42.41 -5.17
CA PHE A 213 22.81 42.18 -4.33
C PHE A 213 23.28 41.94 -2.90
N GLN A 214 22.62 42.56 -1.93
CA GLN A 214 22.99 42.33 -0.53
C GLN A 214 22.68 40.89 -0.09
N SER A 215 21.59 40.33 -0.64
CA SER A 215 21.08 38.99 -0.37
C SER A 215 20.51 38.36 -1.62
N GLN A 216 20.47 37.03 -1.62
CA GLN A 216 19.92 36.25 -2.74
C GLN A 216 18.41 36.14 -2.66
N PRO A 217 17.73 35.97 -3.81
CA PRO A 217 16.31 35.68 -3.82
C PRO A 217 16.03 34.34 -3.15
N ARG A 218 14.91 34.27 -2.42
CA ARG A 218 14.38 33.03 -1.86
C ARG A 218 13.92 32.13 -2.99
N LEU A 219 14.35 30.87 -2.93
CA LEU A 219 13.96 29.86 -3.89
C LEU A 219 12.91 28.91 -3.29
N PRO A 220 11.97 28.37 -4.10
CA PRO A 220 11.75 28.69 -5.52
C PRO A 220 11.09 30.05 -5.74
N ILE A 221 11.40 30.71 -6.87
CA ILE A 221 10.74 31.97 -7.26
C ILE A 221 9.49 31.62 -8.06
N HIS A 222 8.33 32.19 -7.70
CA HIS A 222 7.09 31.98 -8.42
C HIS A 222 6.73 33.19 -9.29
N ALA A 223 6.34 32.94 -10.55
CA ALA A 223 5.81 33.98 -11.43
C ALA A 223 4.55 34.61 -10.81
N GLY A 224 4.41 35.93 -10.93
CA GLY A 224 3.33 36.71 -10.31
C GLY A 224 3.50 36.95 -8.81
N GLN A 225 4.50 36.35 -8.14
CA GLN A 225 4.82 36.65 -6.75
C GLN A 225 5.99 37.63 -6.64
N GLN A 226 5.96 38.43 -5.57
CA GLN A 226 7.02 39.37 -5.23
C GLN A 226 8.31 38.63 -4.90
N VAL A 227 9.38 38.96 -5.60
CA VAL A 227 10.71 38.40 -5.33
C VAL A 227 11.22 38.98 -4.01
N ARG A 228 11.44 38.09 -3.05
CA ARG A 228 11.99 38.41 -1.73
C ARG A 228 13.32 37.71 -1.55
N ASP A 229 14.15 38.24 -0.66
CA ASP A 229 15.39 37.59 -0.29
C ASP A 229 15.15 36.31 0.53
N VAL A 230 16.21 35.52 0.73
CA VAL A 230 16.22 34.27 1.51
C VAL A 230 15.65 34.38 2.93
N ILE A 231 15.63 35.57 3.53
CA ILE A 231 15.07 35.83 4.88
C ILE A 231 13.60 36.30 4.79
N GLY A 232 13.14 36.71 3.61
CA GLY A 232 11.77 37.18 3.35
C GLY A 232 11.64 38.70 3.19
N ASN A 233 12.76 39.44 3.21
CA ASN A 233 12.77 40.89 3.02
C ASN A 233 12.79 41.26 1.52
N PRO A 234 12.50 42.52 1.15
CA PRO A 234 12.73 42.99 -0.21
C PRO A 234 14.21 42.88 -0.62
N LEU A 235 14.50 42.62 -1.89
CA LEU A 235 15.88 42.61 -2.38
C LEU A 235 16.50 44.00 -2.24
N GLU A 236 17.81 44.08 -1.99
CA GLU A 236 18.54 45.35 -1.89
C GLU A 236 19.76 45.28 -2.81
N VAL A 237 19.92 46.29 -3.66
CA VAL A 237 21.11 46.48 -4.49
C VAL A 237 22.02 47.48 -3.79
N ILE A 238 23.31 47.18 -3.76
CA ILE A 238 24.33 47.99 -3.11
C ILE A 238 25.46 48.30 -4.08
N LEU A 239 26.10 49.44 -3.86
CA LEU A 239 27.38 49.79 -4.47
C LEU A 239 28.50 49.49 -3.49
N VAL A 240 29.51 48.78 -3.96
CA VAL A 240 30.71 48.47 -3.18
C VAL A 240 31.96 49.00 -3.84
N ASP A 241 32.96 49.28 -3.03
CA ASP A 241 34.31 49.51 -3.50
C ASP A 241 34.91 48.18 -3.98
N ALA A 242 35.44 48.16 -5.20
CA ALA A 242 35.87 46.94 -5.86
C ALA A 242 37.16 46.37 -5.25
N GLU A 243 37.94 47.13 -4.48
CA GLU A 243 39.15 46.64 -3.81
C GLU A 243 38.83 46.05 -2.44
N THR A 244 38.07 46.80 -1.63
CA THR A 244 37.75 46.44 -0.24
C THR A 244 36.51 45.57 -0.10
N GLY A 245 35.60 45.58 -1.09
CA GLY A 245 34.30 44.91 -1.03
C GLY A 245 33.34 45.52 0.00
N LEU A 246 33.69 46.68 0.54
CA LEU A 246 32.88 47.41 1.51
C LEU A 246 31.88 48.31 0.78
N LEU A 247 30.74 48.53 1.44
CA LEU A 247 29.74 49.48 0.98
C LEU A 247 30.38 50.85 0.70
N SER A 248 30.11 51.39 -0.48
CA SER A 248 30.66 52.65 -0.96
C SER A 248 29.54 53.59 -1.37
N ALA A 249 29.71 54.88 -1.10
CA ALA A 249 28.79 55.90 -1.59
C ALA A 249 28.90 56.02 -3.12
N PRO A 250 27.80 56.37 -3.82
CA PRO A 250 27.84 56.52 -5.26
C PRO A 250 28.80 57.65 -5.67
N PRO A 251 29.44 57.54 -6.84
CA PRO A 251 30.34 58.58 -7.34
C PRO A 251 29.65 59.89 -7.72
N GLU A 252 28.34 59.86 -7.93
CA GLU A 252 27.47 61.03 -8.19
C GLU A 252 26.29 61.04 -7.19
N MET A 253 25.58 62.17 -7.04
CA MET A 253 24.47 62.29 -6.08
C MET A 253 23.32 61.30 -6.36
N GLU A 254 23.13 60.90 -7.62
CA GLU A 254 22.10 59.94 -8.03
C GLU A 254 22.65 59.03 -9.14
N LEU A 255 22.85 57.75 -8.85
CA LEU A 255 23.29 56.74 -9.83
C LEU A 255 22.09 55.91 -10.30
N HIS A 256 21.70 56.04 -11.56
CA HIS A 256 20.59 55.29 -12.14
C HIS A 256 21.03 53.89 -12.60
N ILE A 257 20.31 52.89 -12.13
CA ILE A 257 20.57 51.48 -12.42
C ILE A 257 19.32 50.80 -12.97
N LYS A 258 19.51 49.70 -13.67
CA LYS A 258 18.45 48.89 -14.26
C LYS A 258 18.62 47.42 -13.90
N LEU A 259 17.53 46.82 -13.41
CA LEU A 259 17.40 45.39 -13.24
C LEU A 259 17.04 44.73 -14.58
N VAL A 260 17.63 43.59 -14.85
CA VAL A 260 17.43 42.83 -16.08
C VAL A 260 17.31 41.34 -15.75
N ALA A 261 16.48 40.63 -16.49
CA ALA A 261 16.49 39.16 -16.46
C ALA A 261 17.59 38.68 -17.41
N LEU A 262 18.48 37.81 -16.93
CA LEU A 262 19.56 37.24 -17.73
C LEU A 262 19.34 35.75 -17.95
N GLN A 263 19.51 35.31 -19.20
CA GLN A 263 19.43 33.92 -19.62
C GLN A 263 20.75 33.49 -20.25
N THR A 264 21.29 32.37 -19.79
CA THR A 264 22.53 31.78 -20.32
C THR A 264 22.43 30.25 -20.30
N ASP A 265 23.15 29.63 -21.24
CA ASP A 265 23.35 28.18 -21.38
C ASP A 265 24.56 27.68 -20.56
N LYS A 266 25.40 28.59 -20.06
CA LYS A 266 26.55 28.25 -19.21
C LYS A 266 26.08 27.83 -17.80
N SER A 267 26.53 26.67 -17.34
CA SER A 267 26.20 26.10 -16.03
C SER A 267 26.88 26.81 -14.84
N HIS A 268 27.89 27.65 -15.09
CA HIS A 268 28.62 28.40 -14.06
C HIS A 268 29.09 29.76 -14.60
N TRP A 269 28.90 30.81 -13.81
CA TRP A 269 29.11 32.19 -14.25
C TRP A 269 29.83 32.98 -13.15
N ASP A 270 31.11 32.65 -12.95
CA ASP A 270 31.96 33.22 -11.90
C ASP A 270 32.77 34.45 -12.38
N ASP A 271 32.98 34.61 -13.70
CA ASP A 271 33.54 35.81 -14.32
C ASP A 271 32.90 36.05 -15.70
N TRP A 272 32.45 37.27 -15.96
CA TRP A 272 31.85 37.69 -17.23
C TRP A 272 32.41 39.04 -17.68
N SER A 273 32.49 39.23 -18.99
CA SER A 273 32.71 40.54 -19.61
C SER A 273 31.41 41.35 -19.72
N ALA A 274 31.52 42.67 -19.84
CA ALA A 274 30.36 43.54 -20.09
C ALA A 274 29.59 43.11 -21.35
N ASP A 275 30.30 42.69 -22.40
CA ASP A 275 29.70 42.15 -23.61
C ASP A 275 28.94 40.84 -23.38
N GLU A 276 29.49 39.92 -22.58
CA GLU A 276 28.79 38.67 -22.23
C GLU A 276 27.55 38.93 -21.39
N PHE A 277 27.63 39.85 -20.42
CA PHE A 277 26.48 40.28 -19.64
C PHE A 277 25.38 40.82 -20.55
N GLN A 278 25.75 41.72 -21.47
CA GLN A 278 24.80 42.36 -22.38
C GLN A 278 24.16 41.38 -23.37
N ARG A 279 24.89 40.34 -23.81
CA ARG A 279 24.33 39.26 -24.65
C ARG A 279 23.37 38.37 -23.89
N ALA A 280 23.58 38.16 -22.60
CA ALA A 280 22.73 37.34 -21.75
C ALA A 280 21.42 38.03 -21.34
N VAL A 281 21.30 39.35 -21.52
CA VAL A 281 20.05 40.07 -21.22
C VAL A 281 18.91 39.53 -22.06
N PHE A 282 17.90 38.97 -21.37
CA PHE A 282 16.73 38.40 -22.01
C PHE A 282 15.89 39.48 -22.68
N LYS A 283 15.49 39.23 -23.94
CA LYS A 283 14.66 40.12 -24.74
C LYS A 283 13.36 39.41 -25.12
N PRO A 284 12.18 39.86 -24.63
CA PRO A 284 10.91 39.26 -25.00
C PRO A 284 10.61 39.43 -26.49
N GLY A 285 9.94 38.44 -27.10
CA GLY A 285 9.50 38.50 -28.50
C GLY A 285 8.43 39.57 -28.75
N ARG A 286 8.23 40.00 -30.01
CA ARG A 286 7.23 41.02 -30.37
C ARG A 286 5.84 40.63 -29.84
N GLY A 287 5.25 41.48 -28.99
CA GLY A 287 3.94 41.26 -28.39
C GLY A 287 3.95 40.62 -26.99
N SER A 288 5.10 40.16 -26.50
CA SER A 288 5.25 39.69 -25.12
C SER A 288 5.70 40.86 -24.23
N GLY A 289 5.02 41.10 -23.11
CA GLY A 289 5.30 42.23 -22.21
C GLY A 289 6.70 42.17 -21.56
N ALA A 290 7.05 43.20 -20.77
CA ALA A 290 8.28 43.21 -19.99
C ALA A 290 8.29 42.04 -18.99
N TYR A 291 9.40 41.28 -18.96
CA TYR A 291 9.49 40.02 -18.19
C TYR A 291 9.71 40.23 -16.68
N LEU A 292 10.37 41.32 -16.33
CA LEU A 292 10.38 41.88 -14.97
C LEU A 292 9.42 43.07 -14.95
N SER A 293 8.65 43.18 -13.88
CA SER A 293 7.69 44.28 -13.69
C SER A 293 7.90 45.05 -12.40
N SER A 294 7.28 46.24 -12.37
CA SER A 294 7.19 47.20 -11.27
C SER A 294 8.49 47.97 -10.96
N ASP A 295 9.53 47.31 -10.45
CA ASP A 295 10.72 47.99 -9.89
C ASP A 295 11.98 47.69 -10.71
N VAL A 296 11.99 48.03 -11.99
CA VAL A 296 13.08 47.63 -12.91
C VAL A 296 14.12 48.73 -13.13
N ASN A 297 13.77 50.01 -12.93
CA ASN A 297 14.71 51.12 -12.98
C ASN A 297 14.76 51.78 -11.60
N LEU A 298 15.95 51.88 -11.03
CA LEU A 298 16.15 52.32 -9.65
C LEU A 298 17.27 53.37 -9.59
N THR A 299 17.34 54.12 -8.50
CA THR A 299 18.38 55.15 -8.30
C THR A 299 19.05 54.92 -6.96
N ILE A 300 20.37 54.73 -6.97
CA ILE A 300 21.19 54.66 -5.77
C ILE A 300 21.55 56.08 -5.36
N LYS A 301 21.30 56.42 -4.09
CA LYS A 301 21.58 57.74 -3.49
C LYS A 301 22.68 57.64 -2.44
N ASP A 302 22.86 58.71 -1.68
CA ASP A 302 23.93 59.02 -0.71
C ASP A 302 24.50 57.86 0.13
N ASP A 303 23.73 56.82 0.44
CA ASP A 303 24.14 55.69 1.27
C ASP A 303 24.65 54.46 0.49
N GLY A 304 24.66 54.53 -0.85
CA GLY A 304 25.15 53.47 -1.73
C GLY A 304 24.19 52.28 -1.82
N ARG A 305 22.91 52.44 -1.45
CA ARG A 305 21.93 51.35 -1.38
C ARG A 305 20.63 51.72 -2.07
N VAL A 306 19.90 50.72 -2.55
CA VAL A 306 18.53 50.88 -3.01
C VAL A 306 17.71 49.60 -2.81
N THR A 307 16.51 49.76 -2.26
CA THR A 307 15.58 48.65 -2.03
C THR A 307 14.72 48.41 -3.26
N VAL A 308 14.56 47.13 -3.61
CA VAL A 308 13.72 46.63 -4.69
C VAL A 308 12.44 46.09 -4.07
N ASN A 309 11.35 46.87 -4.12
CA ASN A 309 10.14 46.55 -3.36
C ASN A 309 9.22 45.62 -4.15
N GLN A 310 8.84 45.93 -5.37
CA GLN A 310 7.75 45.25 -6.08
C GLN A 310 8.20 44.37 -7.24
N LEU A 311 9.48 43.97 -7.28
CA LEU A 311 9.99 43.17 -8.38
C LEU A 311 9.24 41.84 -8.49
N GLN A 312 8.68 41.59 -9.67
CA GLN A 312 7.94 40.37 -10.00
C GLN A 312 8.31 39.88 -11.38
N PHE A 313 8.33 38.56 -11.55
CA PHE A 313 8.37 37.92 -12.86
C PHE A 313 6.95 37.85 -13.44
N THR A 314 6.76 38.38 -14.65
CA THR A 314 5.44 38.44 -15.31
C THR A 314 5.06 37.18 -16.08
N GLY A 315 6.00 36.23 -16.22
CA GLY A 315 5.81 34.95 -16.89
C GLY A 315 6.94 33.96 -16.58
N THR A 316 6.88 32.77 -17.19
CA THR A 316 7.86 31.67 -16.96
C THR A 316 8.77 31.38 -18.16
N THR A 317 8.48 31.93 -19.34
CA THR A 317 9.22 31.73 -20.60
C THR A 317 10.45 32.63 -20.72
N PRO A 318 11.55 32.35 -19.99
CA PRO A 318 12.47 31.32 -20.46
C PRO A 318 13.25 30.53 -19.36
N PHE A 319 12.92 30.68 -18.08
CA PHE A 319 13.71 30.15 -16.95
C PHE A 319 13.20 28.81 -16.39
N MET A 320 12.40 28.10 -17.19
CA MET A 320 11.84 26.78 -16.81
C MET A 320 12.87 25.65 -16.88
N LEU A 321 13.91 25.77 -17.72
CA LEU A 321 14.94 24.74 -17.94
C LEU A 321 16.36 25.33 -18.07
N CYS A 322 16.52 26.64 -17.90
CA CYS A 322 17.81 27.33 -17.93
C CYS A 322 18.07 28.01 -16.58
N HIS A 323 19.34 28.13 -16.21
CA HIS A 323 19.76 28.95 -15.08
C HIS A 323 19.40 30.41 -15.36
N GLY A 324 18.37 30.92 -14.67
CA GLY A 324 17.98 32.33 -14.73
C GLY A 324 18.71 33.15 -13.68
N TYR A 325 19.03 34.39 -14.02
CA TYR A 325 19.66 35.33 -13.11
C TYR A 325 18.94 36.67 -13.15
N ILE A 326 18.93 37.39 -12.03
CA ILE A 326 18.59 38.82 -12.01
C ILE A 326 19.92 39.56 -12.09
N GLY A 327 20.13 40.28 -13.19
CA GLY A 327 21.25 41.18 -13.38
C GLY A 327 20.90 42.61 -12.98
N VAL A 328 21.93 43.39 -12.63
CA VAL A 328 21.83 44.83 -12.42
C VAL A 328 22.98 45.54 -13.11
N CYS A 329 22.67 46.56 -13.90
CA CYS A 329 23.66 47.37 -14.61
C CYS A 329 23.36 48.87 -14.48
N VAL A 330 24.38 49.69 -14.71
CA VAL A 330 24.22 51.15 -14.76
C VAL A 330 23.51 51.53 -16.05
N VAL A 331 22.56 52.46 -15.97
CA VAL A 331 21.89 52.99 -17.16
C VAL A 331 22.90 53.80 -17.98
N PRO A 332 23.06 53.55 -19.29
CA PRO A 332 23.99 54.31 -20.13
C PRO A 332 23.76 55.83 -20.02
N GLY A 333 24.82 56.60 -19.79
CA GLY A 333 24.78 58.06 -19.60
C GLY A 333 24.44 58.52 -18.17
N SER A 334 24.27 57.59 -17.21
CA SER A 334 24.09 57.94 -15.79
C SER A 334 25.40 58.25 -15.06
N TYR A 335 26.55 57.96 -15.65
CA TYR A 335 27.86 58.22 -15.06
C TYR A 335 28.93 58.19 -16.15
N ASP A 336 29.67 59.28 -16.28
CA ASP A 336 30.73 59.47 -17.29
C ASP A 336 32.13 59.68 -16.65
N GLY A 337 32.27 59.38 -15.36
CA GLY A 337 33.50 59.63 -14.60
C GLY A 337 34.64 58.61 -14.84
N LEU A 338 35.82 58.95 -14.31
CA LEU A 338 37.12 58.27 -14.55
C LEU A 338 37.25 56.82 -14.02
N GLY A 339 36.30 56.31 -13.22
CA GLY A 339 36.36 54.95 -12.65
C GLY A 339 35.21 54.06 -13.12
N THR A 340 35.48 52.84 -13.57
CA THR A 340 34.44 51.93 -14.09
C THR A 340 33.65 51.25 -12.98
N ILE A 341 32.35 51.07 -13.21
CA ILE A 341 31.41 50.36 -12.34
C ILE A 341 31.08 49.02 -12.98
N ARG A 342 31.34 47.92 -12.27
CA ARG A 342 31.01 46.56 -12.73
C ARG A 342 29.55 46.21 -12.43
N GLU A 343 28.90 45.48 -13.34
CA GLU A 343 27.54 44.96 -13.19
C GLU A 343 27.44 43.93 -12.06
N GLY A 344 26.24 43.82 -11.49
CA GLY A 344 25.91 42.86 -10.43
C GLY A 344 24.94 41.78 -10.91
N MET A 345 24.93 40.64 -10.23
CA MET A 345 24.06 39.51 -10.58
C MET A 345 23.73 38.63 -9.38
N THR A 346 22.57 37.96 -9.40
CA THR A 346 22.19 36.93 -8.41
C THR A 346 22.85 35.57 -8.68
N LYS A 347 22.61 34.58 -7.82
CA LYS A 347 22.74 33.16 -8.15
C LYS A 347 21.77 32.75 -9.24
N SER A 348 22.06 31.61 -9.85
CA SER A 348 21.11 30.96 -10.73
C SER A 348 19.87 30.49 -9.97
N PHE A 349 18.72 30.60 -10.60
CA PHE A 349 17.45 30.08 -10.11
C PHE A 349 16.58 29.61 -11.27
N THR A 350 15.51 28.91 -10.93
CA THR A 350 14.41 28.61 -11.83
C THR A 350 13.16 29.35 -11.37
N VAL A 351 12.31 29.74 -12.32
CA VAL A 351 11.03 30.41 -12.04
C VAL A 351 9.90 29.41 -12.24
N GLN A 352 9.15 29.14 -11.18
CA GLN A 352 8.04 28.19 -11.14
C GLN A 352 6.70 28.90 -11.30
N ASN A 353 5.65 28.18 -11.70
CA ASN A 353 4.27 28.68 -11.67
C ASN A 353 3.41 27.79 -10.75
N GLU A 354 2.26 28.27 -10.27
CA GLU A 354 1.28 27.44 -9.56
C GLU A 354 0.74 26.29 -10.45
N VAL A 355 0.89 26.41 -11.77
CA VAL A 355 0.61 25.37 -12.79
C VAL A 355 1.65 24.23 -12.78
N MET A 356 2.81 24.40 -12.12
CA MET A 356 3.83 23.35 -11.96
C MET A 356 3.64 22.49 -10.71
N LYS A 357 2.40 22.30 -10.24
CA LYS A 357 2.05 21.04 -9.59
C LYS A 357 2.12 19.93 -10.64
N MET A 358 3.35 19.45 -10.86
CA MET A 358 3.76 18.22 -11.54
C MET A 358 3.33 18.13 -13.02
N LYS A 359 4.28 17.82 -13.93
CA LYS A 359 3.90 16.90 -15.03
C LYS A 359 3.41 15.66 -14.30
N SER A 360 2.10 15.51 -14.20
CA SER A 360 1.50 14.42 -13.45
C SER A 360 2.11 13.12 -14.00
N SER A 361 2.43 12.18 -13.13
CA SER A 361 2.77 10.83 -13.57
C SER A 361 1.64 10.19 -14.39
N LEU A 362 0.42 10.77 -14.31
CA LEU A 362 -0.81 10.42 -15.00
C LEU A 362 -1.40 11.70 -15.63
N PRO A 363 -1.12 12.01 -16.91
CA PRO A 363 -1.72 13.14 -17.60
C PRO A 363 -3.24 12.94 -17.78
N ASP A 364 -4.00 14.03 -17.96
CA ASP A 364 -5.43 13.99 -18.33
C ASP A 364 -5.60 14.17 -19.86
N LEU A 365 -6.77 13.86 -20.43
CA LEU A 365 -7.07 14.05 -21.85
C LEU A 365 -7.18 15.53 -22.24
N ASP A 366 -7.75 16.34 -21.36
CA ASP A 366 -7.90 17.79 -21.55
C ASP A 366 -6.62 18.57 -21.24
N ASP A 367 -5.58 17.89 -20.72
CA ASP A 367 -4.31 18.52 -20.42
C ASP A 367 -3.64 19.01 -21.70
N GLU A 368 -3.06 20.21 -21.65
CA GLU A 368 -2.30 20.74 -22.78
C GLU A 368 -1.12 19.81 -23.13
N VAL A 369 -0.86 19.61 -24.42
CA VAL A 369 0.07 18.57 -24.93
C VAL A 369 1.50 18.69 -24.38
N TRP A 370 1.92 19.88 -23.95
CA TRP A 370 3.23 20.08 -23.31
C TRP A 370 3.37 19.44 -21.92
N ARG A 371 2.26 19.01 -21.30
CA ARG A 371 2.28 18.29 -20.03
C ARG A 371 2.83 16.86 -20.17
N LEU A 372 2.94 16.33 -21.39
CA LEU A 372 3.58 15.05 -21.65
C LEU A 372 5.10 15.10 -21.38
N ARG A 373 5.68 14.00 -20.87
CA ARG A 373 7.14 13.82 -20.77
C ARG A 373 7.74 13.90 -22.17
N GLY A 374 8.94 14.49 -22.30
CA GLY A 374 9.57 14.76 -23.60
C GLY A 374 9.11 16.04 -24.33
N ILE A 375 7.91 16.58 -24.05
CA ILE A 375 7.43 17.81 -24.70
C ILE A 375 7.62 19.02 -23.78
N SER A 376 8.28 20.07 -24.27
CA SER A 376 8.49 21.32 -23.52
C SER A 376 7.50 22.41 -23.91
N TRP A 377 6.92 23.11 -22.93
CA TRP A 377 6.01 24.22 -23.20
C TRP A 377 6.74 25.35 -23.96
N GLY A 378 6.19 25.75 -25.10
CA GLY A 378 6.80 26.72 -26.01
C GLY A 378 8.00 26.19 -26.83
N GLY A 379 8.39 24.92 -26.64
CA GLY A 379 9.46 24.27 -27.39
C GLY A 379 9.16 24.13 -28.88
N VAL A 380 10.15 23.67 -29.65
CA VAL A 380 10.00 23.48 -31.12
C VAL A 380 8.87 22.50 -31.41
N LEU A 381 8.85 21.33 -30.76
CA LEU A 381 7.81 20.32 -30.94
C LEU A 381 6.42 20.84 -30.51
N HIS A 382 6.30 21.48 -29.35
CA HIS A 382 5.03 22.06 -28.89
C HIS A 382 4.47 23.07 -29.89
N ARG A 383 5.30 23.97 -30.43
CA ARG A 383 4.86 24.94 -31.45
C ARG A 383 4.40 24.25 -32.74
N LYS A 384 5.14 23.24 -33.22
CA LYS A 384 4.75 22.49 -34.41
C LYS A 384 3.40 21.75 -34.20
N LEU A 385 3.20 21.13 -33.04
CA LEU A 385 1.93 20.48 -32.68
C LEU A 385 0.77 21.48 -32.62
N THR A 386 0.94 22.61 -31.92
CA THR A 386 -0.10 23.65 -31.84
C THR A 386 -0.44 24.26 -33.20
N GLN A 387 0.56 24.44 -34.09
CA GLN A 387 0.35 24.92 -35.46
C GLN A 387 -0.50 23.97 -36.30
N ASN A 388 -0.44 22.66 -36.01
CA ASN A 388 -1.24 21.62 -36.65
C ASN A 388 -2.51 21.28 -35.84
N ASN A 389 -2.97 22.20 -34.99
CA ASN A 389 -4.17 22.07 -34.15
C ASN A 389 -4.14 20.94 -33.10
N VAL A 390 -2.98 20.37 -32.79
CA VAL A 390 -2.82 19.43 -31.68
C VAL A 390 -2.55 20.22 -30.40
N ARG A 391 -3.57 20.47 -29.58
CA ARG A 391 -3.47 21.37 -28.42
C ARG A 391 -3.44 20.63 -27.08
N ASN A 392 -4.17 19.54 -26.94
CA ASN A 392 -4.24 18.73 -25.73
C ASN A 392 -3.78 17.27 -25.97
N VAL A 393 -3.72 16.47 -24.91
CA VAL A 393 -3.31 15.06 -24.96
C VAL A 393 -4.30 14.24 -25.79
N GLN A 394 -5.59 14.54 -25.72
CA GLN A 394 -6.63 13.88 -26.53
C GLN A 394 -6.40 14.08 -28.04
N ASP A 395 -6.17 15.31 -28.49
CA ASP A 395 -5.87 15.64 -29.89
C ASP A 395 -4.62 14.90 -30.37
N PHE A 396 -3.60 14.81 -29.50
CA PHE A 396 -2.34 14.12 -29.79
C PHE A 396 -2.56 12.62 -30.00
N LEU A 397 -3.30 11.96 -29.11
CA LEU A 397 -3.62 10.53 -29.23
C LEU A 397 -4.53 10.25 -30.44
N ARG A 398 -5.53 11.10 -30.70
CA ARG A 398 -6.39 10.98 -31.87
C ARG A 398 -5.62 11.09 -33.18
N MET A 399 -4.69 12.06 -33.27
CA MET A 399 -3.84 12.21 -34.45
C MET A 399 -2.87 11.04 -34.60
N LEU A 400 -2.34 10.52 -33.48
CA LEU A 400 -1.47 9.33 -33.48
C LEU A 400 -2.19 8.11 -34.05
N ALA A 401 -3.48 7.92 -33.73
CA ALA A 401 -4.29 6.82 -34.25
C ALA A 401 -4.73 7.04 -35.71
N ALA A 402 -5.25 8.21 -36.04
CA ALA A 402 -5.83 8.47 -37.36
C ALA A 402 -4.80 8.82 -38.45
N LYS A 403 -3.74 9.55 -38.10
CA LYS A 403 -2.78 10.14 -39.04
C LYS A 403 -1.32 10.01 -38.53
N PRO A 404 -0.83 8.78 -38.29
CA PRO A 404 0.50 8.56 -37.72
C PRO A 404 1.64 9.12 -38.60
N GLU A 405 1.51 9.04 -39.92
CA GLU A 405 2.51 9.56 -40.86
C GLU A 405 2.59 11.10 -40.83
N GLU A 406 1.45 11.79 -40.75
CA GLU A 406 1.42 13.25 -40.62
C GLU A 406 1.99 13.70 -39.27
N LEU A 407 1.67 13.00 -38.19
CA LEU A 407 2.23 13.29 -36.86
C LEU A 407 3.75 13.08 -36.84
N SER A 408 4.25 12.02 -37.47
CA SER A 408 5.68 11.77 -37.63
C SER A 408 6.38 12.88 -38.42
N ALA A 409 5.77 13.37 -39.50
CA ALA A 409 6.29 14.50 -40.27
C ALA A 409 6.32 15.81 -39.45
N ILE A 410 5.36 16.02 -38.54
CA ILE A 410 5.33 17.17 -37.63
C ILE A 410 6.48 17.09 -36.62
N VAL A 411 6.76 15.91 -36.07
CA VAL A 411 7.88 15.70 -35.13
C VAL A 411 9.21 15.98 -35.84
N GLY A 412 9.41 15.37 -37.02
CA GLY A 412 10.61 15.48 -37.86
C GLY A 412 11.76 14.57 -37.42
N ASP A 413 12.81 14.51 -38.24
CA ASP A 413 13.91 13.53 -38.14
C ASP A 413 14.88 13.74 -36.96
N ASP A 414 14.81 14.89 -36.27
CA ASP A 414 15.72 15.25 -35.17
C ASP A 414 15.33 14.63 -33.81
N MET A 415 14.25 13.85 -33.75
CA MET A 415 13.77 13.18 -32.53
C MET A 415 14.34 11.77 -32.44
N ASP A 416 14.88 11.39 -31.27
CA ASP A 416 15.32 10.02 -31.02
C ASP A 416 14.14 9.10 -30.68
N ASP A 417 14.18 7.87 -31.20
CA ASP A 417 13.13 6.86 -31.02
C ASP A 417 12.78 6.60 -29.55
N SER A 418 13.78 6.70 -28.66
CA SER A 418 13.59 6.51 -27.21
C SER A 418 12.70 7.60 -26.61
N THR A 419 12.97 8.87 -26.92
CA THR A 419 12.16 10.00 -26.45
C THR A 419 10.76 9.97 -27.07
N TRP A 420 10.64 9.59 -28.34
CA TRP A 420 9.34 9.44 -29.00
C TRP A 420 8.48 8.35 -28.34
N SER A 421 9.08 7.19 -28.04
CA SER A 421 8.40 6.12 -27.30
C SER A 421 7.98 6.58 -25.90
N GLU A 422 8.83 7.32 -25.18
CA GLU A 422 8.51 7.82 -23.84
C GLU A 422 7.33 8.81 -23.87
N ILE A 423 7.24 9.66 -24.90
CA ILE A 423 6.10 10.57 -25.11
C ILE A 423 4.81 9.77 -25.31
N ILE A 424 4.83 8.76 -26.18
CA ILE A 424 3.67 7.92 -26.49
C ILE A 424 3.23 7.14 -25.25
N ASP A 425 4.18 6.49 -24.56
CA ASP A 425 3.88 5.71 -23.36
C ASP A 425 3.28 6.60 -22.27
N HIS A 426 3.84 7.80 -22.08
CA HIS A 426 3.29 8.75 -21.13
C HIS A 426 1.89 9.25 -21.54
N ALA A 427 1.65 9.53 -22.82
CA ALA A 427 0.33 9.90 -23.30
C ALA A 427 -0.68 8.78 -23.03
N ARG A 428 -0.32 7.51 -23.33
CA ARG A 428 -1.20 6.37 -23.07
C ARG A 428 -1.48 6.11 -21.59
N THR A 429 -0.70 6.66 -20.66
CA THR A 429 -1.05 6.59 -19.23
C THR A 429 -2.28 7.42 -18.83
N CYS A 430 -2.77 8.34 -19.69
CA CYS A 430 -4.01 9.08 -19.46
C CYS A 430 -5.29 8.29 -19.79
N VAL A 431 -5.18 7.15 -20.48
CA VAL A 431 -6.35 6.40 -20.95
C VAL A 431 -7.02 5.73 -19.75
N VAL A 432 -8.17 6.29 -19.34
CA VAL A 432 -9.00 5.73 -18.27
C VAL A 432 -9.92 4.66 -18.88
N PRO A 433 -9.94 3.43 -18.34
CA PRO A 433 -10.92 2.43 -18.77
C PRO A 433 -12.35 2.91 -18.50
N GLY A 434 -13.19 3.01 -19.54
CA GLY A 434 -14.61 3.41 -19.41
C GLY A 434 -15.06 4.63 -20.24
N ASP A 435 -14.18 5.16 -21.10
CA ASP A 435 -14.39 6.38 -21.88
C ASP A 435 -15.46 6.25 -22.98
N LYS A 436 -16.11 7.35 -23.35
CA LYS A 436 -17.22 7.40 -24.35
C LYS A 436 -16.86 6.70 -25.65
N VAL A 437 -17.76 5.84 -26.13
CA VAL A 437 -17.62 5.19 -27.43
C VAL A 437 -18.39 5.98 -28.47
N TYR A 438 -17.75 6.22 -29.60
CA TYR A 438 -18.33 6.92 -30.73
C TYR A 438 -18.35 6.02 -31.97
N ALA A 439 -19.46 6.04 -32.70
CA ALA A 439 -19.56 5.36 -33.98
C ALA A 439 -19.39 6.35 -35.13
N TYR A 440 -18.65 5.92 -36.16
CA TYR A 440 -18.50 6.66 -37.40
C TYR A 440 -18.69 5.72 -38.60
N SER A 441 -19.71 6.01 -39.41
CA SER A 441 -20.10 5.18 -40.56
C SER A 441 -19.69 5.83 -41.88
N THR A 442 -19.02 5.04 -42.72
CA THR A 442 -18.67 5.36 -44.10
C THR A 442 -19.47 4.47 -45.05
N ALA A 443 -19.32 4.67 -46.37
CA ALA A 443 -19.98 3.83 -47.37
C ALA A 443 -19.57 2.33 -47.30
N HIS A 444 -18.44 2.00 -46.69
CA HIS A 444 -17.86 0.66 -46.71
C HIS A 444 -17.51 0.09 -45.32
N ALA A 445 -17.49 0.93 -44.28
CA ALA A 445 -17.10 0.55 -42.92
C ALA A 445 -17.80 1.41 -41.86
N THR A 446 -18.21 0.81 -40.75
CA THR A 446 -18.52 1.50 -39.50
C THR A 446 -17.45 1.18 -38.49
N ILE A 447 -16.80 2.20 -37.94
CA ILE A 447 -15.82 2.05 -36.86
C ILE A 447 -16.41 2.57 -35.55
N TYR A 448 -16.11 1.86 -34.47
CA TYR A 448 -16.42 2.28 -33.11
C TYR A 448 -15.12 2.53 -32.40
N VAL A 449 -14.96 3.74 -31.87
CA VAL A 449 -13.72 4.19 -31.25
C VAL A 449 -14.01 4.85 -29.90
N ASP A 450 -13.04 4.83 -28.99
CA ASP A 450 -13.14 5.60 -27.75
C ASP A 450 -12.79 7.09 -27.95
N SER A 451 -12.74 7.89 -26.87
CA SER A 451 -12.43 9.32 -27.00
C SER A 451 -11.00 9.61 -27.46
N VAL A 452 -10.08 8.62 -27.49
CA VAL A 452 -8.71 8.77 -28.01
C VAL A 452 -8.48 8.11 -29.38
N PHE A 453 -9.55 7.61 -29.99
CA PHE A 453 -9.56 6.90 -31.27
C PHE A 453 -8.95 5.49 -31.23
N ASP A 454 -8.83 4.88 -30.05
CA ASP A 454 -8.52 3.46 -29.99
C ASP A 454 -9.74 2.66 -30.46
N LEU A 455 -9.48 1.65 -31.29
CA LEU A 455 -10.50 0.89 -31.99
C LEU A 455 -11.19 -0.10 -31.01
N VAL A 456 -12.50 0.05 -30.85
CA VAL A 456 -13.33 -0.78 -29.97
C VAL A 456 -14.02 -1.90 -30.75
N LYS A 457 -14.56 -1.58 -31.93
CA LYS A 457 -15.29 -2.52 -32.81
C LYS A 457 -15.25 -2.02 -34.25
N VAL A 458 -15.32 -2.93 -35.22
CA VAL A 458 -15.41 -2.60 -36.65
C VAL A 458 -16.48 -3.43 -37.31
N GLU A 459 -17.28 -2.79 -38.16
CA GLU A 459 -18.21 -3.45 -39.08
C GLU A 459 -17.81 -3.12 -40.51
N LEU A 460 -17.56 -4.13 -41.33
CA LEU A 460 -17.29 -3.96 -42.76
C LEU A 460 -18.43 -4.60 -43.54
N ALA A 461 -19.03 -3.84 -44.46
CA ALA A 461 -20.20 -4.29 -45.24
C ALA A 461 -21.36 -4.85 -44.37
N GLY A 462 -21.55 -4.33 -43.16
CA GLY A 462 -22.61 -4.75 -42.23
C GLY A 462 -22.32 -6.03 -41.45
N VAL A 463 -21.08 -6.54 -41.49
CA VAL A 463 -20.61 -7.68 -40.69
C VAL A 463 -19.61 -7.18 -39.65
N GLU A 464 -19.80 -7.55 -38.39
CA GLU A 464 -18.84 -7.29 -37.31
C GLU A 464 -17.57 -8.12 -37.51
N TRP A 465 -16.41 -7.47 -37.43
CA TRP A 465 -15.11 -8.11 -37.55
C TRP A 465 -14.36 -8.09 -36.22
N PRO A 466 -13.71 -9.21 -35.83
CA PRO A 466 -12.82 -9.23 -34.68
C PRO A 466 -11.61 -8.32 -34.93
N LEU A 467 -11.14 -7.65 -33.87
CA LEU A 467 -10.03 -6.70 -33.94
C LEU A 467 -8.70 -7.34 -34.37
N GLN A 468 -8.57 -8.69 -34.34
CA GLN A 468 -7.43 -9.41 -34.90
C GLN A 468 -7.81 -10.74 -35.60
N PRO A 469 -7.12 -11.14 -36.69
CA PRO A 469 -6.29 -10.33 -37.59
C PRO A 469 -7.09 -9.89 -38.83
N LEU A 470 -7.30 -8.57 -38.97
CA LEU A 470 -7.78 -7.98 -40.22
C LEU A 470 -6.70 -8.12 -41.31
N ASP A 471 -7.11 -8.38 -42.56
CA ASP A 471 -6.19 -8.39 -43.70
C ASP A 471 -5.75 -6.96 -44.11
N GLU A 472 -4.75 -6.85 -44.99
CA GLU A 472 -4.19 -5.53 -45.39
C GLU A 472 -5.21 -4.62 -46.09
N ALA A 473 -6.18 -5.19 -46.82
CA ALA A 473 -7.22 -4.41 -47.48
C ALA A 473 -8.23 -3.86 -46.43
N GLN A 474 -8.60 -4.69 -45.46
CA GLN A 474 -9.46 -4.32 -44.35
C GLN A 474 -8.80 -3.26 -43.45
N LYS A 475 -7.51 -3.40 -43.14
CA LYS A 475 -6.75 -2.37 -42.42
C LYS A 475 -6.74 -1.03 -43.18
N GLY A 476 -6.58 -1.07 -44.50
CA GLY A 476 -6.66 0.13 -45.33
C GLY A 476 -8.02 0.83 -45.26
N LEU A 477 -9.12 0.06 -45.24
CA LEU A 477 -10.47 0.60 -45.09
C LEU A 477 -10.69 1.20 -43.69
N VAL A 478 -10.23 0.53 -42.63
CA VAL A 478 -10.32 1.03 -41.25
C VAL A 478 -9.51 2.30 -41.08
N GLN A 479 -8.28 2.36 -41.60
CA GLN A 479 -7.44 3.56 -41.52
C GLN A 479 -8.07 4.74 -42.27
N LEU A 480 -8.65 4.50 -43.46
CA LEU A 480 -9.37 5.53 -44.21
C LEU A 480 -10.58 6.05 -43.42
N ALA A 481 -11.34 5.16 -42.78
CA ALA A 481 -12.45 5.54 -41.93
C ALA A 481 -11.97 6.36 -40.70
N MET A 482 -10.86 5.99 -40.07
CA MET A 482 -10.25 6.74 -38.96
C MET A 482 -9.80 8.14 -39.39
N GLN A 483 -9.19 8.29 -40.57
CA GLN A 483 -8.79 9.59 -41.11
C GLN A 483 -10.00 10.50 -41.37
N GLN A 484 -11.06 9.95 -41.97
CA GLN A 484 -12.30 10.68 -42.22
C GLN A 484 -12.99 11.07 -40.91
N ALA A 485 -13.02 10.17 -39.93
CA ALA A 485 -13.58 10.43 -38.60
C ALA A 485 -12.80 11.54 -37.85
N TYR A 486 -11.49 11.62 -38.05
CA TYR A 486 -10.66 12.69 -37.49
C TYR A 486 -10.98 14.06 -38.11
N GLU A 487 -11.20 14.10 -39.43
CA GLU A 487 -11.52 15.34 -40.15
C GLU A 487 -12.97 15.81 -39.90
N ASP A 488 -13.90 14.87 -39.73
CA ASP A 488 -15.32 15.14 -39.43
C ASP A 488 -15.69 14.85 -37.98
N CYS A 489 -14.82 15.23 -37.04
CA CYS A 489 -14.99 14.93 -35.61
C CYS A 489 -16.22 15.58 -34.95
N HIS A 490 -16.96 16.43 -35.66
CA HIS A 490 -18.20 17.04 -35.18
C HIS A 490 -19.44 16.15 -35.44
N SER A 491 -19.27 15.07 -36.22
CA SER A 491 -20.32 14.13 -36.61
C SER A 491 -20.44 12.88 -35.71
N PHE A 492 -19.55 12.76 -34.71
CA PHE A 492 -19.53 11.59 -33.84
C PHE A 492 -20.85 11.40 -33.08
N GLN A 493 -21.43 10.21 -33.24
CA GLN A 493 -22.56 9.78 -32.44
C GLN A 493 -22.02 8.98 -31.25
N GLU A 494 -22.25 9.49 -30.04
CA GLU A 494 -21.98 8.74 -28.81
C GLU A 494 -22.92 7.52 -28.77
N VAL A 495 -22.35 6.33 -28.72
CA VAL A 495 -23.08 5.06 -28.69
C VAL A 495 -22.81 4.36 -27.37
N LYS A 496 -23.87 3.90 -26.70
CA LYS A 496 -23.75 3.08 -25.51
C LYS A 496 -23.64 1.62 -25.91
N LEU A 497 -22.41 1.08 -25.92
CA LEU A 497 -22.23 -0.34 -26.17
C LEU A 497 -22.59 -1.15 -24.92
N THR A 498 -23.40 -2.18 -25.10
CA THR A 498 -23.74 -3.11 -24.03
C THR A 498 -23.12 -4.45 -24.39
N TRP A 499 -22.21 -4.92 -23.55
CA TRP A 499 -21.63 -6.25 -23.66
C TRP A 499 -22.14 -7.14 -22.55
N LYS A 500 -22.00 -8.44 -22.72
CA LYS A 500 -22.45 -9.42 -21.73
C LYS A 500 -21.44 -10.54 -21.58
N LEU A 501 -21.19 -10.94 -20.34
CA LEU A 501 -20.45 -12.16 -20.07
C LEU A 501 -21.40 -13.36 -20.22
N VAL A 502 -20.91 -14.42 -20.85
CA VAL A 502 -21.68 -15.66 -21.05
C VAL A 502 -20.80 -16.86 -20.73
N PHE A 503 -21.34 -17.79 -19.95
CA PHE A 503 -20.77 -19.13 -19.84
C PHE A 503 -21.06 -19.88 -21.14
N LYS A 504 -20.02 -20.19 -21.91
CA LYS A 504 -20.15 -20.88 -23.21
C LYS A 504 -20.81 -22.26 -23.06
N SER A 505 -20.54 -22.92 -21.93
CA SER A 505 -21.12 -24.20 -21.54
C SER A 505 -21.62 -24.12 -20.11
N GLN A 506 -22.69 -24.86 -19.80
CA GLN A 506 -23.15 -25.05 -18.43
C GLN A 506 -22.27 -26.08 -17.71
N PRO A 507 -22.14 -25.99 -16.36
CA PRO A 507 -21.43 -27.00 -15.59
C PRO A 507 -22.07 -28.38 -15.74
N ARG A 508 -21.23 -29.40 -15.80
CA ARG A 508 -21.63 -30.80 -15.75
C ARG A 508 -22.16 -31.13 -14.37
N LEU A 509 -23.37 -31.67 -14.33
CA LEU A 509 -24.01 -32.15 -13.10
C LEU A 509 -23.87 -33.68 -12.97
N PRO A 510 -23.82 -34.23 -11.74
CA PRO A 510 -23.87 -33.54 -10.45
C PRO A 510 -22.53 -32.90 -10.05
N ILE A 511 -22.59 -31.77 -9.34
CA ILE A 511 -21.41 -31.15 -8.70
C ILE A 511 -21.38 -31.55 -7.23
N ASN A 512 -20.26 -32.07 -6.75
CA ASN A 512 -20.04 -32.34 -5.34
C ASN A 512 -18.98 -31.40 -4.74
N VAL A 513 -18.97 -31.26 -3.42
CA VAL A 513 -17.91 -30.56 -2.68
C VAL A 513 -16.52 -31.03 -3.15
N GLY A 514 -15.51 -30.18 -3.23
CA GLY A 514 -14.16 -30.61 -3.64
C GLY A 514 -13.99 -31.08 -5.09
N SER A 515 -15.05 -31.16 -5.90
CA SER A 515 -14.98 -31.62 -7.29
C SER A 515 -14.66 -30.46 -8.24
N LYS A 516 -13.87 -30.73 -9.27
CA LYS A 516 -13.61 -29.77 -10.35
C LYS A 516 -14.91 -29.39 -11.06
N ILE A 517 -15.02 -28.13 -11.46
CA ILE A 517 -16.17 -27.61 -12.20
C ILE A 517 -15.83 -27.62 -13.69
N GLU A 518 -16.37 -28.60 -14.41
CA GLU A 518 -16.11 -28.84 -15.83
C GLU A 518 -17.42 -28.77 -16.63
N ASP A 519 -17.32 -28.58 -17.94
CA ASP A 519 -18.47 -28.70 -18.86
C ASP A 519 -18.83 -30.17 -19.15
N ALA A 520 -19.89 -30.38 -19.92
CA ALA A 520 -20.36 -31.71 -20.30
C ALA A 520 -19.32 -32.57 -21.04
N THR A 521 -18.29 -31.95 -21.63
CA THR A 521 -17.19 -32.62 -22.35
C THR A 521 -15.98 -32.90 -21.46
N GLY A 522 -15.99 -32.48 -20.19
CA GLY A 522 -14.87 -32.62 -19.26
C GLY A 522 -13.80 -31.55 -19.42
N ASN A 523 -14.11 -30.45 -20.12
CA ASN A 523 -13.21 -29.30 -20.25
C ASN A 523 -13.52 -28.26 -19.17
N PRO A 524 -12.54 -27.43 -18.75
CA PRO A 524 -12.82 -26.30 -17.87
C PRO A 524 -13.85 -25.36 -18.50
N LEU A 525 -14.71 -24.76 -17.67
CA LEU A 525 -15.71 -23.81 -18.17
C LEU A 525 -15.03 -22.60 -18.84
N GLU A 526 -15.57 -22.16 -19.98
CA GLU A 526 -15.11 -20.98 -20.70
C GLU A 526 -16.16 -19.86 -20.55
N ILE A 527 -15.70 -18.67 -20.19
CA ILE A 527 -16.49 -17.45 -20.15
C ILE A 527 -16.07 -16.61 -21.35
N ILE A 528 -17.06 -16.20 -22.14
CA ILE A 528 -16.85 -15.38 -23.32
C ILE A 528 -17.57 -14.04 -23.14
N LEU A 529 -17.03 -13.01 -23.78
CA LEU A 529 -17.70 -11.73 -23.95
C LEU A 529 -18.51 -11.77 -25.24
N VAL A 530 -19.76 -11.30 -25.18
CA VAL A 530 -20.62 -11.16 -26.36
C VAL A 530 -21.18 -9.75 -26.44
N ASP A 531 -21.45 -9.29 -27.66
CA ASP A 531 -22.28 -8.11 -27.91
C ASP A 531 -23.71 -8.40 -27.43
N ALA A 532 -24.30 -7.53 -26.61
CA ALA A 532 -25.60 -7.79 -26.01
C ALA A 532 -26.76 -7.64 -27.02
N GLU A 533 -26.56 -6.91 -28.12
CA GLU A 533 -27.56 -6.75 -29.17
C GLU A 533 -27.51 -7.91 -30.16
N THR A 534 -26.31 -8.29 -30.61
CA THR A 534 -26.14 -9.32 -31.64
C THR A 534 -25.96 -10.73 -31.07
N GLY A 535 -25.53 -10.85 -29.81
CA GLY A 535 -25.14 -12.11 -29.19
C GLY A 535 -23.84 -12.70 -29.73
N SER A 536 -23.12 -11.99 -30.60
CA SER A 536 -21.91 -12.48 -31.25
C SER A 536 -20.70 -12.40 -30.29
N PRO A 537 -19.80 -13.40 -30.28
CA PRO A 537 -18.55 -13.32 -29.54
C PRO A 537 -17.74 -12.10 -29.95
N THR A 538 -17.30 -11.31 -28.98
CA THR A 538 -16.55 -10.08 -29.20
C THR A 538 -15.36 -10.00 -28.25
N ALA A 539 -14.41 -9.13 -28.53
CA ALA A 539 -13.21 -8.94 -27.73
C ALA A 539 -13.00 -7.45 -27.46
N LEU A 540 -12.48 -7.13 -26.28
CA LEU A 540 -12.12 -5.76 -25.93
C LEU A 540 -10.68 -5.48 -26.34
N PRO A 541 -10.35 -4.22 -26.68
CA PRO A 541 -8.98 -3.80 -26.97
C PRO A 541 -8.06 -3.86 -25.75
N MET A 542 -8.62 -4.13 -24.56
CA MET A 542 -7.91 -4.23 -23.29
C MET A 542 -8.28 -5.52 -22.55
N ASP A 543 -7.33 -6.02 -21.76
CA ASP A 543 -7.59 -7.11 -20.83
C ASP A 543 -8.47 -6.64 -19.67
N ILE A 544 -9.52 -7.40 -19.35
CA ILE A 544 -10.38 -7.12 -18.20
C ILE A 544 -10.24 -8.18 -17.14
N TYR A 545 -10.44 -7.81 -15.87
CA TYR A 545 -10.49 -8.77 -14.78
C TYR A 545 -11.94 -9.09 -14.43
N ILE A 546 -12.31 -10.36 -14.49
CA ILE A 546 -13.63 -10.86 -14.10
C ILE A 546 -13.53 -11.60 -12.76
N ARG A 547 -14.50 -11.41 -11.88
CA ARG A 547 -14.64 -12.18 -10.63
C ARG A 547 -15.66 -13.28 -10.78
N LEU A 548 -15.27 -14.46 -10.30
CA LEU A 548 -16.17 -15.57 -10.05
C LEU A 548 -16.71 -15.52 -8.62
N VAL A 549 -18.02 -15.65 -8.49
CA VAL A 549 -18.72 -15.59 -7.19
C VAL A 549 -19.82 -16.63 -7.08
N PRO A 550 -20.04 -17.19 -5.87
CA PRO A 550 -21.22 -18.00 -5.60
C PRO A 550 -22.45 -17.10 -5.41
N LEU A 551 -23.53 -17.42 -6.10
CA LEU A 551 -24.85 -16.78 -5.94
C LEU A 551 -25.85 -17.79 -5.36
N LEU A 552 -26.89 -17.30 -4.70
CA LEU A 552 -28.02 -18.13 -4.29
C LEU A 552 -28.79 -18.64 -5.51
N GLY A 553 -29.22 -19.91 -5.49
CA GLY A 553 -29.90 -20.54 -6.62
C GLY A 553 -31.29 -19.96 -6.95
N ASP A 554 -31.93 -19.30 -5.99
CA ASP A 554 -33.19 -18.57 -6.15
C ASP A 554 -33.00 -17.14 -6.67
N PHE A 555 -31.77 -16.72 -7.00
CA PHE A 555 -31.56 -15.49 -7.75
C PHE A 555 -32.29 -15.55 -9.10
N PRO A 556 -33.04 -14.50 -9.49
CA PRO A 556 -33.95 -14.57 -10.63
C PRO A 556 -33.22 -14.80 -11.97
N PRO A 557 -33.81 -15.58 -12.90
CA PRO A 557 -33.18 -15.92 -14.17
C PRO A 557 -33.25 -14.82 -15.25
N TYR A 558 -33.89 -13.66 -15.00
CA TYR A 558 -34.06 -12.61 -16.02
C TYR A 558 -32.85 -11.68 -16.10
N GLU A 559 -32.39 -11.31 -17.29
CA GLU A 559 -31.08 -10.66 -17.51
C GLU A 559 -31.03 -9.15 -17.23
N ASN A 560 -32.12 -8.57 -16.73
CA ASN A 560 -32.27 -7.14 -16.48
C ASN A 560 -32.01 -6.73 -15.02
N TRP A 561 -31.25 -7.52 -14.26
CA TRP A 561 -30.85 -7.12 -12.91
C TRP A 561 -29.93 -5.89 -12.95
N SER A 562 -29.94 -5.09 -11.88
CA SER A 562 -28.92 -4.06 -11.67
C SER A 562 -27.62 -4.67 -11.13
N ALA A 563 -26.50 -3.98 -11.30
CA ALA A 563 -25.23 -4.41 -10.72
C ALA A 563 -25.32 -4.50 -9.18
N GLU A 564 -26.10 -3.62 -8.55
CA GLU A 564 -26.33 -3.65 -7.11
C GLU A 564 -27.16 -4.87 -6.69
N GLU A 565 -28.24 -5.18 -7.44
CA GLU A 565 -29.04 -6.40 -7.23
C GLU A 565 -28.17 -7.66 -7.34
N PHE A 566 -27.33 -7.75 -8.37
CA PHE A 566 -26.38 -8.85 -8.52
C PHE A 566 -25.40 -8.94 -7.34
N GLN A 567 -24.84 -7.81 -6.90
CA GLN A 567 -23.91 -7.75 -5.77
C GLN A 567 -24.54 -8.17 -4.44
N THR A 568 -25.83 -7.89 -4.23
CA THR A 568 -26.56 -8.33 -3.03
C THR A 568 -26.86 -9.83 -3.04
N ALA A 569 -26.95 -10.44 -4.22
CA ALA A 569 -27.17 -11.88 -4.39
C ALA A 569 -25.92 -12.73 -4.16
N ILE A 570 -24.74 -12.08 -4.11
CA ILE A 570 -23.48 -12.74 -3.78
C ILE A 570 -23.55 -13.27 -2.34
N VAL A 571 -23.26 -14.55 -2.18
CA VAL A 571 -23.23 -15.19 -0.87
C VAL A 571 -22.02 -14.69 -0.09
N ARG A 572 -22.27 -13.90 0.98
CA ARG A 572 -21.23 -13.24 1.80
C ARG A 572 -21.08 -13.84 3.20
N ASN A 573 -19.84 -13.74 3.68
CA ASN A 573 -19.21 -14.44 4.80
C ASN A 573 -19.76 -14.06 6.19
N ARG A 574 -20.94 -14.56 6.58
CA ARG A 574 -21.41 -14.47 7.97
C ARG A 574 -21.46 -15.79 8.74
N ASP A 575 -21.44 -16.93 8.07
CA ASP A 575 -21.41 -18.24 8.73
C ASP A 575 -20.42 -19.17 8.02
N LYS A 576 -19.18 -19.21 8.55
CA LYS A 576 -18.15 -20.23 8.31
C LYS A 576 -17.76 -20.55 6.84
N TYR A 577 -16.59 -20.00 6.47
CA TYR A 577 -15.67 -20.40 5.40
C TYR A 577 -16.12 -20.13 3.95
N MET A 578 -15.17 -19.63 3.14
CA MET A 578 -15.34 -19.38 1.71
C MET A 578 -15.95 -20.59 1.01
N LEU A 579 -17.09 -20.40 0.33
CA LEU A 579 -17.74 -21.45 -0.45
C LEU A 579 -16.85 -22.04 -1.54
N LEU A 580 -15.81 -21.33 -1.99
CA LEU A 580 -14.82 -21.79 -2.96
C LEU A 580 -13.45 -21.83 -2.31
N GLN A 581 -12.55 -22.78 -2.62
CA GLN A 581 -11.29 -22.92 -1.85
C GLN A 581 -10.39 -21.69 -1.84
N ALA A 582 -10.44 -20.86 -2.87
CA ALA A 582 -9.68 -19.62 -2.96
C ALA A 582 -10.51 -18.35 -2.65
N GLY A 583 -11.82 -18.48 -2.43
CA GLY A 583 -12.74 -17.34 -2.36
C GLY A 583 -13.06 -16.72 -3.72
N MET A 584 -13.28 -15.40 -3.73
CA MET A 584 -13.47 -14.61 -4.96
C MET A 584 -12.23 -14.79 -5.86
N TYR A 585 -12.39 -15.47 -6.99
CA TYR A 585 -11.30 -15.67 -7.96
C TYR A 585 -11.36 -14.56 -9.01
N SER A 586 -10.29 -13.79 -9.13
CA SER A 586 -10.10 -12.81 -10.21
C SER A 586 -9.42 -13.48 -11.40
N LEU A 587 -10.09 -13.54 -12.53
CA LEU A 587 -9.56 -14.05 -13.79
C LEU A 587 -9.24 -12.90 -14.73
N LYS A 588 -8.06 -12.93 -15.33
CA LYS A 588 -7.75 -12.09 -16.47
C LYS A 588 -8.46 -12.66 -17.70
N MET A 589 -9.32 -11.87 -18.33
CA MET A 589 -9.95 -12.16 -19.61
C MET A 589 -9.15 -11.44 -20.70
N SER A 590 -8.65 -12.22 -21.65
CA SER A 590 -7.87 -11.74 -22.80
C SER A 590 -8.56 -12.19 -24.08
N ASP A 591 -8.60 -11.33 -25.09
CA ASP A 591 -9.28 -11.60 -26.38
C ASP A 591 -10.75 -12.03 -26.21
N GLY A 592 -11.46 -11.42 -25.26
CA GLY A 592 -12.86 -11.71 -24.97
C GLY A 592 -13.12 -13.09 -24.35
N ARG A 593 -12.09 -13.81 -23.88
CA ARG A 593 -12.21 -15.17 -23.34
C ARG A 593 -11.48 -15.34 -22.01
N ALA A 594 -12.08 -16.11 -21.11
CA ALA A 594 -11.47 -16.50 -19.85
C ALA A 594 -11.83 -17.95 -19.50
N THR A 595 -10.83 -18.73 -19.11
CA THR A 595 -11.01 -20.12 -18.68
C THR A 595 -11.13 -20.18 -17.17
N VAL A 596 -12.17 -20.84 -16.68
CA VAL A 596 -12.36 -21.11 -15.25
C VAL A 596 -11.24 -22.05 -14.77
N PRO A 597 -10.56 -21.74 -13.67
CA PRO A 597 -9.39 -22.47 -13.21
C PRO A 597 -9.80 -23.83 -12.63
N GLU A 598 -8.96 -24.85 -12.82
CA GLU A 598 -9.22 -26.22 -12.34
C GLU A 598 -9.33 -26.33 -10.82
N GLU A 599 -8.72 -25.40 -10.09
CA GLU A 599 -8.75 -25.34 -8.62
C GLU A 599 -10.07 -24.77 -8.07
N LEU A 600 -10.97 -24.33 -8.94
CA LEU A 600 -12.29 -23.83 -8.52
C LEU A 600 -13.21 -25.00 -8.17
N TYR A 601 -13.55 -25.11 -6.89
CA TYR A 601 -14.53 -26.08 -6.40
C TYR A 601 -15.25 -25.56 -5.16
N PHE A 602 -16.43 -26.12 -4.88
CA PHE A 602 -17.22 -25.76 -3.69
C PHE A 602 -16.71 -26.46 -2.42
N ARG A 603 -16.48 -25.73 -1.32
CA ARG A 603 -16.09 -26.27 0.00
C ARG A 603 -17.26 -26.83 0.82
N HIS A 604 -18.47 -26.39 0.53
CA HIS A 604 -19.68 -26.75 1.28
C HIS A 604 -20.78 -27.16 0.31
N ASP A 605 -21.64 -28.06 0.76
CA ASP A 605 -22.85 -28.43 0.03
C ASP A 605 -23.84 -27.26 -0.03
N SER A 606 -24.91 -27.40 -0.79
CA SER A 606 -25.97 -26.39 -0.90
C SER A 606 -27.12 -26.58 0.09
N SER A 607 -27.01 -27.47 1.08
CA SER A 607 -28.10 -27.79 2.01
C SER A 607 -28.35 -26.69 3.05
N TRP A 608 -27.32 -25.92 3.40
CA TRP A 608 -27.40 -24.86 4.40
C TRP A 608 -27.98 -23.55 3.85
N VAL A 609 -28.02 -23.36 2.53
CA VAL A 609 -28.70 -22.22 1.91
C VAL A 609 -30.19 -22.49 1.76
N ARG A 610 -31.01 -21.47 2.03
CA ARG A 610 -32.48 -21.56 2.03
C ARG A 610 -33.06 -22.20 0.75
N CYS A 611 -32.48 -21.91 -0.41
CA CYS A 611 -32.96 -22.38 -1.70
C CYS A 611 -32.40 -23.74 -2.12
N GLY A 612 -31.52 -24.34 -1.32
CA GLY A 612 -30.95 -25.67 -1.59
C GLY A 612 -30.03 -25.76 -2.81
N LYS A 613 -29.74 -24.64 -3.48
CA LYS A 613 -29.04 -24.56 -4.76
C LYS A 613 -28.10 -23.36 -4.80
N PHE A 614 -27.05 -23.47 -5.62
CA PHE A 614 -26.14 -22.38 -5.96
C PHE A 614 -26.18 -22.07 -7.46
N ARG A 615 -25.67 -20.90 -7.82
CA ARG A 615 -25.23 -20.54 -9.18
C ARG A 615 -23.79 -20.02 -9.12
N ILE A 616 -23.06 -20.11 -10.22
CA ILE A 616 -21.78 -19.41 -10.39
C ILE A 616 -22.07 -18.13 -11.14
N GLY A 617 -21.82 -16.99 -10.51
CA GLY A 617 -21.86 -15.67 -11.13
C GLY A 617 -20.47 -15.25 -11.62
N ALA A 618 -20.42 -14.50 -12.72
CA ALA A 618 -19.22 -13.83 -13.21
C ALA A 618 -19.51 -12.35 -13.48
N TYR A 619 -18.69 -11.45 -12.95
CA TYR A 619 -18.83 -10.01 -13.20
C TYR A 619 -17.48 -9.32 -13.38
N ALA A 620 -17.42 -8.23 -14.14
CA ALA A 620 -16.18 -7.47 -14.33
C ALA A 620 -15.87 -6.61 -13.08
N GLU A 621 -14.64 -6.69 -12.54
CA GLU A 621 -14.24 -6.03 -11.29
C GLU A 621 -14.34 -4.49 -11.32
N ARG A 622 -14.25 -3.90 -12.51
CA ARG A 622 -14.24 -2.45 -12.73
C ARG A 622 -15.54 -1.89 -13.32
N SER A 623 -16.59 -2.69 -13.48
CA SER A 623 -17.90 -2.19 -13.94
C SER A 623 -18.68 -1.41 -12.86
N GLY A 624 -18.07 -1.14 -11.70
CA GLY A 624 -18.73 -0.63 -10.51
C GLY A 624 -18.71 0.89 -10.31
N ASN A 625 -18.33 1.70 -11.30
CA ASN A 625 -18.47 3.15 -11.21
C ASN A 625 -19.55 3.64 -12.19
N TYR A 626 -20.59 4.26 -11.65
CA TYR A 626 -21.69 4.86 -12.37
C TYR A 626 -21.21 6.09 -13.17
N ASP A 627 -20.57 5.87 -14.32
CA ASP A 627 -20.53 6.78 -15.50
C ASP A 627 -19.77 6.20 -16.71
N SER A 628 -19.51 4.87 -16.79
CA SER A 628 -18.80 4.29 -17.94
C SER A 628 -19.72 4.10 -19.15
N SER A 629 -19.20 4.44 -20.32
CA SER A 629 -19.87 4.41 -21.63
C SER A 629 -20.27 3.00 -22.13
N PHE A 630 -19.69 1.96 -21.54
CA PHE A 630 -20.04 0.57 -21.78
C PHE A 630 -20.41 -0.14 -20.48
N ARG A 631 -21.48 -0.96 -20.54
CA ARG A 631 -21.92 -1.84 -19.45
C ARG A 631 -21.60 -3.28 -19.84
N ILE A 632 -20.84 -3.98 -19.00
CA ILE A 632 -20.64 -5.43 -19.12
C ILE A 632 -21.63 -6.10 -18.17
N VAL A 633 -22.70 -6.64 -18.74
CA VAL A 633 -23.72 -7.39 -18.00
C VAL A 633 -23.10 -8.67 -17.46
N GLU A 634 -23.37 -8.96 -16.20
CA GLU A 634 -22.87 -10.13 -15.48
C GLU A 634 -23.36 -11.44 -16.11
N ALA A 635 -22.57 -12.50 -15.99
CA ALA A 635 -23.00 -13.85 -16.34
C ALA A 635 -23.47 -14.59 -15.09
N MET A 636 -24.35 -15.57 -15.29
CA MET A 636 -24.55 -16.62 -14.30
C MET A 636 -24.80 -17.96 -14.98
N THR A 637 -24.48 -19.05 -14.28
CA THR A 637 -24.90 -20.40 -14.67
C THR A 637 -26.37 -20.66 -14.30
N GLU A 638 -26.88 -21.77 -14.79
CA GLU A 638 -28.10 -22.36 -14.23
C GLU A 638 -27.93 -22.73 -12.76
N ALA A 639 -29.05 -22.81 -12.04
CA ALA A 639 -29.06 -23.20 -10.63
C ALA A 639 -28.84 -24.71 -10.49
N PHE A 640 -27.87 -25.09 -9.66
CA PHE A 640 -27.55 -26.50 -9.40
C PHE A 640 -27.42 -26.79 -7.91
N VAL A 641 -27.59 -28.06 -7.57
CA VAL A 641 -27.34 -28.58 -6.22
C VAL A 641 -25.86 -28.92 -6.12
N VAL A 642 -25.21 -28.46 -5.05
CA VAL A 642 -23.88 -28.95 -4.68
C VAL A 642 -24.09 -30.03 -3.63
N GLY A 643 -23.85 -31.28 -4.01
CA GLY A 643 -23.89 -32.39 -3.09
C GLY A 643 -22.65 -32.42 -2.18
N ASP A 644 -22.77 -32.96 -0.98
CA ASP A 644 -21.59 -33.40 -0.25
C ASP A 644 -20.98 -34.61 -0.98
N VAL A 645 -19.64 -34.66 -1.16
CA VAL A 645 -18.91 -35.86 -1.65
C VAL A 645 -19.26 -37.08 -0.81
N ASN A 646 -19.55 -36.79 0.45
CA ASN A 646 -20.06 -37.71 1.41
C ASN A 646 -21.59 -37.72 1.36
N GLN A 647 -22.18 -38.25 0.29
CA GLN A 647 -23.47 -38.94 0.46
C GLN A 647 -23.27 -40.19 1.32
N LYS A 648 -22.71 -40.04 2.52
CA LYS A 648 -22.88 -40.98 3.61
C LYS A 648 -24.39 -40.96 3.85
N HIS A 649 -25.07 -42.05 3.49
CA HIS A 649 -26.48 -42.17 3.80
C HIS A 649 -26.64 -41.90 5.30
N TYR A 650 -27.55 -41.00 5.66
CA TYR A 650 -27.86 -40.73 7.06
C TYR A 650 -29.28 -41.21 7.36
N PRO A 651 -29.45 -42.15 8.30
CA PRO A 651 -28.40 -42.86 9.02
C PRO A 651 -27.69 -43.90 8.12
N PRO A 652 -26.40 -44.21 8.36
CA PRO A 652 -25.71 -45.26 7.61
C PRO A 652 -26.32 -46.62 7.95
N ASP A 653 -26.27 -47.56 7.02
CA ASP A 653 -26.71 -48.94 7.25
C ASP A 653 -25.56 -49.80 7.81
N LEU A 654 -25.86 -50.92 8.45
CA LEU A 654 -24.83 -51.82 8.99
C LEU A 654 -23.89 -52.40 7.93
N GLY A 655 -24.43 -52.68 6.74
CA GLY A 655 -23.65 -53.18 5.61
C GLY A 655 -22.85 -52.12 4.87
N ASP A 656 -22.99 -50.84 5.25
CA ASP A 656 -22.24 -49.77 4.60
C ASP A 656 -20.73 -49.89 4.87
N PRO A 657 -19.88 -49.48 3.91
CA PRO A 657 -18.45 -49.34 4.14
C PRO A 657 -18.13 -48.38 5.30
N VAL A 658 -17.06 -48.62 6.05
CA VAL A 658 -16.72 -47.86 7.27
C VAL A 658 -16.48 -46.36 7.03
N TRP A 659 -16.03 -45.97 5.82
CA TRP A 659 -15.89 -44.56 5.43
C TRP A 659 -17.25 -43.83 5.37
N ARG A 660 -18.37 -44.53 5.52
CA ARG A 660 -19.70 -43.95 5.71
C ARG A 660 -19.93 -43.36 7.11
N LEU A 661 -19.01 -43.55 8.06
CA LEU A 661 -19.05 -42.87 9.36
C LEU A 661 -18.48 -41.45 9.28
N ASN A 662 -19.01 -40.52 10.08
CA ASN A 662 -18.51 -39.15 10.16
C ASN A 662 -17.01 -39.10 10.46
N MET A 663 -16.31 -38.17 9.81
CA MET A 663 -14.87 -37.93 9.94
C MET A 663 -13.95 -39.09 9.50
N ILE A 664 -14.49 -40.08 8.78
CA ILE A 664 -13.70 -41.12 8.09
C ILE A 664 -13.78 -40.89 6.59
N ASP A 665 -12.71 -40.37 5.98
CA ASP A 665 -12.71 -40.12 4.54
C ASP A 665 -12.47 -41.41 3.74
N LYS A 666 -13.17 -41.55 2.61
CA LYS A 666 -12.94 -42.64 1.67
C LYS A 666 -11.49 -42.57 1.18
N ASP A 667 -10.81 -43.72 1.22
CA ASP A 667 -9.38 -43.90 0.92
C ASP A 667 -8.40 -43.06 1.77
N GLY A 668 -8.89 -42.42 2.84
CA GLY A 668 -8.09 -41.67 3.81
C GLY A 668 -7.22 -42.57 4.69
N VAL A 669 -6.31 -41.96 5.47
CA VAL A 669 -5.36 -42.68 6.34
C VAL A 669 -6.09 -43.59 7.33
N ALA A 670 -7.15 -43.09 7.98
CA ALA A 670 -7.94 -43.88 8.91
C ALA A 670 -8.72 -45.01 8.22
N HIS A 671 -9.32 -44.75 7.06
CA HIS A 671 -10.02 -45.78 6.27
C HIS A 671 -9.08 -46.94 5.91
N ARG A 672 -7.90 -46.63 5.37
CA ARG A 672 -6.90 -47.66 5.03
C ARG A 672 -6.45 -48.46 6.24
N LYS A 673 -6.21 -47.81 7.39
CA LYS A 673 -5.83 -48.52 8.63
C LYS A 673 -6.92 -49.46 9.14
N LEU A 674 -8.19 -49.04 9.07
CA LEU A 674 -9.34 -49.84 9.47
C LEU A 674 -9.51 -51.05 8.54
N THR A 675 -9.49 -50.84 7.22
CA THR A 675 -9.56 -51.91 6.22
C THR A 675 -8.41 -52.90 6.35
N SER A 676 -7.18 -52.44 6.59
CA SER A 676 -6.02 -53.34 6.82
C SER A 676 -6.15 -54.20 8.09
N ASN A 677 -7.06 -53.86 9.00
CA ASN A 677 -7.37 -54.63 10.21
C ASN A 677 -8.75 -55.30 10.14
N ASN A 678 -9.30 -55.49 8.93
CA ASN A 678 -10.60 -56.13 8.67
C ASN A 678 -11.81 -55.38 9.22
N VAL A 679 -11.72 -54.06 9.44
CA VAL A 679 -12.83 -53.21 9.88
C VAL A 679 -13.39 -52.46 8.66
N ASP A 680 -14.03 -53.19 7.76
CA ASP A 680 -14.47 -52.68 6.46
C ASP A 680 -15.86 -52.06 6.45
N THR A 681 -16.72 -52.45 7.39
CA THR A 681 -18.12 -52.03 7.45
C THR A 681 -18.45 -51.26 8.72
N VAL A 682 -19.54 -50.50 8.67
CA VAL A 682 -20.09 -49.80 9.85
C VAL A 682 -20.43 -50.80 10.96
N GLN A 683 -20.95 -51.98 10.61
CA GLN A 683 -21.21 -53.05 11.57
C GLN A 683 -19.95 -53.54 12.29
N GLU A 684 -18.87 -53.78 11.56
CA GLU A 684 -17.63 -54.27 12.16
C GLU A 684 -16.98 -53.21 13.05
N PHE A 685 -17.03 -51.95 12.61
CA PHE A 685 -16.57 -50.82 13.41
C PHE A 685 -17.38 -50.69 14.71
N ALA A 686 -18.71 -50.80 14.64
CA ALA A 686 -19.57 -50.74 15.81
C ALA A 686 -19.29 -51.90 16.79
N ARG A 687 -19.17 -53.13 16.29
CA ARG A 687 -18.83 -54.30 17.13
C ARG A 687 -17.51 -54.11 17.86
N MET A 688 -16.47 -53.70 17.14
CA MET A 688 -15.16 -53.48 17.76
C MET A 688 -15.18 -52.30 18.74
N LEU A 689 -15.98 -51.25 18.47
CA LEU A 689 -16.15 -50.12 19.36
C LEU A 689 -16.74 -50.52 20.73
N TYR A 690 -17.70 -51.44 20.76
CA TYR A 690 -18.31 -51.89 22.02
C TYR A 690 -17.55 -53.02 22.72
N VAL A 691 -16.86 -53.90 21.97
CA VAL A 691 -16.17 -55.07 22.54
C VAL A 691 -14.69 -54.77 22.85
N LYS A 692 -13.99 -54.08 21.95
CA LYS A 692 -12.54 -53.81 22.04
C LYS A 692 -12.20 -52.35 21.68
N PRO A 693 -12.75 -51.34 22.41
CA PRO A 693 -12.56 -49.93 22.10
C PRO A 693 -11.09 -49.49 22.10
N ASP A 694 -10.28 -50.04 23.01
CA ASP A 694 -8.86 -49.70 23.15
C ASP A 694 -8.05 -50.19 21.94
N GLU A 695 -8.34 -51.38 21.42
CA GLU A 695 -7.71 -51.92 20.21
C GLU A 695 -8.14 -51.14 18.96
N LEU A 696 -9.44 -50.79 18.85
CA LEU A 696 -9.92 -49.96 17.75
C LEU A 696 -9.26 -48.58 17.76
N ARG A 697 -9.06 -47.99 18.95
CA ARG A 697 -8.34 -46.73 19.12
C ARG A 697 -6.87 -46.86 18.70
N ALA A 698 -6.22 -47.96 19.07
CA ALA A 698 -4.83 -48.24 18.70
C ALA A 698 -4.65 -48.42 17.18
N ILE A 699 -5.59 -49.10 16.50
CA ILE A 699 -5.59 -49.28 15.04
C ILE A 699 -5.57 -47.94 14.33
N VAL A 700 -6.43 -47.02 14.74
CA VAL A 700 -6.52 -45.70 14.12
C VAL A 700 -5.32 -44.83 14.51
N GLY A 701 -4.92 -44.86 15.79
CA GLY A 701 -3.78 -44.13 16.35
C GLY A 701 -3.82 -42.64 15.99
N ASP A 702 -2.65 -42.09 15.63
CA ASP A 702 -2.48 -40.68 15.28
C ASP A 702 -3.25 -40.24 14.02
N ALA A 703 -3.86 -41.17 13.28
CA ALA A 703 -4.71 -40.80 12.14
C ALA A 703 -6.00 -40.08 12.58
N MET A 704 -6.40 -40.19 13.86
CA MET A 704 -7.52 -39.45 14.43
C MET A 704 -7.18 -38.82 15.77
N THR A 705 -7.27 -37.50 15.83
CA THR A 705 -7.26 -36.74 17.09
C THR A 705 -8.42 -37.16 18.00
N ASP A 706 -8.33 -36.89 19.30
CA ASP A 706 -9.40 -37.21 20.27
C ASP A 706 -10.75 -36.58 19.90
N VAL A 707 -10.72 -35.40 19.28
CA VAL A 707 -11.94 -34.71 18.82
C VAL A 707 -12.56 -35.47 17.65
N ILE A 708 -11.76 -35.85 16.66
CA ILE A 708 -12.20 -36.59 15.47
C ILE A 708 -12.77 -37.95 15.87
N TRP A 709 -12.06 -38.67 16.74
CA TRP A 709 -12.49 -39.96 17.28
C TRP A 709 -13.83 -39.85 18.02
N ARG A 710 -13.99 -38.84 18.88
CA ARG A 710 -15.24 -38.63 19.63
C ARG A 710 -16.43 -38.42 18.70
N VAL A 711 -16.24 -37.71 17.59
CA VAL A 711 -17.29 -37.49 16.59
C VAL A 711 -17.61 -38.79 15.82
N ALA A 712 -16.60 -39.54 15.39
CA ALA A 712 -16.78 -40.81 14.67
C ALA A 712 -17.45 -41.89 15.56
N ALA A 713 -16.94 -42.10 16.79
CA ALA A 713 -17.52 -43.01 17.77
C ALA A 713 -18.90 -42.52 18.24
N GLY A 714 -19.08 -41.21 18.41
CA GLY A 714 -20.37 -40.60 18.75
C GLY A 714 -21.42 -40.84 17.67
N HIS A 715 -21.05 -40.82 16.39
CA HIS A 715 -21.96 -41.12 15.29
C HIS A 715 -22.52 -42.54 15.35
N VAL A 716 -21.70 -43.52 15.80
CA VAL A 716 -22.17 -44.89 16.04
C VAL A 716 -23.10 -44.93 17.26
N LYS A 717 -22.67 -44.34 18.38
CA LYS A 717 -23.44 -44.36 19.64
C LYS A 717 -24.80 -43.66 19.52
N ILE A 718 -24.91 -42.57 18.74
CA ILE A 718 -26.17 -41.86 18.49
C ILE A 718 -27.14 -42.73 17.66
N ASN A 719 -26.61 -43.53 16.72
CA ASN A 719 -27.40 -44.35 15.81
C ASN A 719 -27.53 -45.82 16.27
N ASP A 720 -27.09 -46.18 17.47
CA ASP A 720 -27.20 -47.54 18.06
C ASP A 720 -28.61 -48.14 17.91
N TRP A 721 -29.65 -47.33 18.13
CA TRP A 721 -31.04 -47.75 17.98
C TRP A 721 -31.43 -48.09 16.52
N ILE A 722 -30.84 -47.42 15.52
CA ILE A 722 -31.05 -47.71 14.09
C ILE A 722 -30.31 -48.97 13.71
N PHE A 723 -29.10 -49.16 14.22
CA PHE A 723 -28.29 -50.33 13.92
C PHE A 723 -28.86 -51.62 14.53
N SER A 724 -29.46 -51.52 15.70
CA SER A 724 -29.99 -52.68 16.39
C SER A 724 -31.31 -53.21 15.82
N LYS A 725 -32.04 -52.50 14.93
CA LYS A 725 -33.37 -52.80 14.30
C LYS A 725 -34.19 -53.99 14.86
N GLY A 726 -34.22 -54.18 16.18
CA GLY A 726 -34.80 -55.35 16.84
C GLY A 726 -34.12 -56.71 16.60
N LYS A 727 -33.04 -56.83 15.82
CA LYS A 727 -32.44 -58.15 15.54
C LYS A 727 -31.59 -58.64 16.71
N VAL A 728 -31.92 -59.83 17.22
CA VAL A 728 -31.20 -60.49 18.31
C VAL A 728 -30.49 -61.72 17.76
N TYR A 729 -29.25 -61.91 18.18
CA TYR A 729 -28.41 -63.03 17.78
C TYR A 729 -28.04 -63.85 19.01
N ALA A 730 -28.21 -65.17 18.90
CA ALA A 730 -27.76 -66.13 19.90
C ALA A 730 -26.38 -66.69 19.54
N TYR A 731 -25.51 -66.79 20.55
CA TYR A 731 -24.29 -67.58 20.51
C TYR A 731 -24.31 -68.59 21.65
N SER A 732 -24.31 -69.87 21.31
CA SER A 732 -24.31 -70.97 22.27
C SER A 732 -22.95 -71.65 22.30
N THR A 733 -22.39 -71.80 23.50
CA THR A 733 -21.32 -72.74 23.83
C THR A 733 -21.93 -74.00 24.44
N ALA A 734 -21.11 -74.94 24.92
CA ALA A 734 -21.58 -76.20 25.47
C ALA A 734 -22.65 -76.00 26.58
N ASN A 735 -22.43 -75.06 27.51
CA ASN A 735 -23.34 -74.88 28.64
C ASN A 735 -23.69 -73.40 28.90
N SER A 736 -23.49 -72.51 27.93
CA SER A 736 -23.92 -71.11 28.06
C SER A 736 -24.40 -70.54 26.74
N THR A 737 -25.44 -69.72 26.77
CA THR A 737 -25.96 -69.02 25.60
C THR A 737 -26.10 -67.53 25.90
N ILE A 738 -25.54 -66.68 25.04
CA ILE A 738 -25.80 -65.24 25.08
C ILE A 738 -26.69 -64.81 23.94
N TYR A 739 -27.47 -63.78 24.21
CA TYR A 739 -28.31 -63.09 23.24
C TYR A 739 -27.85 -61.65 23.17
N VAL A 740 -27.38 -61.22 22.01
CA VAL A 740 -26.82 -59.88 21.77
C VAL A 740 -27.49 -59.22 20.58
N ASP A 741 -27.40 -57.89 20.49
CA ASP A 741 -27.80 -57.21 19.27
C ASP A 741 -26.77 -57.38 18.14
N SER A 742 -27.15 -56.93 16.94
CA SER A 742 -26.36 -57.02 15.70
C SER A 742 -24.95 -56.41 15.77
N ILE A 743 -24.73 -55.46 16.69
CA ILE A 743 -23.49 -54.70 16.85
C ILE A 743 -22.78 -54.94 18.19
N PHE A 744 -23.23 -55.90 19.00
CA PHE A 744 -22.69 -56.16 20.34
C PHE A 744 -22.73 -54.91 21.25
N CYS A 745 -23.72 -54.05 21.10
CA CYS A 745 -23.92 -52.93 22.02
C CYS A 745 -24.55 -53.41 23.33
N ARG A 746 -25.59 -54.24 23.24
CA ARG A 746 -26.38 -54.69 24.39
C ARG A 746 -26.37 -56.20 24.53
N LEU A 747 -26.13 -56.65 25.76
CA LEU A 747 -26.41 -58.02 26.18
C LEU A 747 -27.88 -58.07 26.56
N ARG A 748 -28.67 -58.80 25.77
CA ARG A 748 -30.11 -58.96 25.97
C ARG A 748 -30.40 -59.97 27.05
N LYS A 749 -29.74 -61.13 26.97
CA LYS A 749 -29.95 -62.25 27.86
C LYS A 749 -28.70 -63.12 27.91
N ILE A 750 -28.47 -63.76 29.05
CA ILE A 750 -27.48 -64.83 29.19
C ILE A 750 -28.09 -65.99 29.96
N GLU A 751 -27.91 -67.18 29.42
CA GLU A 751 -28.27 -68.45 30.04
C GLU A 751 -26.97 -69.19 30.36
N ILE A 752 -26.82 -69.63 31.60
CA ILE A 752 -25.71 -70.47 32.07
C ILE A 752 -26.35 -71.73 32.63
N ASP A 753 -25.95 -72.91 32.16
CA ASP A 753 -26.53 -74.20 32.52
C ASP A 753 -28.05 -74.29 32.32
N GLY A 754 -28.56 -73.60 31.29
CA GLY A 754 -29.98 -73.51 31.00
C GLY A 754 -30.77 -72.59 31.94
N VAL A 755 -30.08 -71.86 32.84
CA VAL A 755 -30.68 -70.89 33.76
C VAL A 755 -30.37 -69.46 33.32
N GLU A 756 -31.40 -68.65 33.18
CA GLU A 756 -31.27 -67.22 32.86
C GLU A 756 -30.68 -66.43 34.04
N CYS A 757 -29.64 -65.63 33.78
CA CYS A 757 -29.00 -64.81 34.81
C CYS A 757 -29.66 -63.42 34.92
N GLN A 758 -29.77 -62.92 36.14
CA GLN A 758 -30.23 -61.54 36.40
C GLN A 758 -29.09 -60.54 36.19
N LEU A 759 -29.09 -59.88 35.03
CA LEU A 759 -28.03 -58.94 34.63
C LEU A 759 -27.86 -57.73 35.58
N LYS A 760 -28.92 -57.35 36.30
CA LYS A 760 -28.87 -56.24 37.27
C LYS A 760 -27.90 -56.53 38.42
N GLY A 761 -27.79 -57.79 38.86
CA GLY A 761 -26.89 -58.20 39.93
C GLY A 761 -25.41 -58.05 39.60
N PHE A 762 -25.05 -57.93 38.31
CA PHE A 762 -23.66 -57.74 37.89
C PHE A 762 -23.10 -56.34 38.20
N PHE A 763 -23.99 -55.37 38.41
CA PHE A 763 -23.62 -53.94 38.54
C PHE A 763 -23.92 -53.37 39.92
N GLU A 764 -24.14 -54.23 40.93
CA GLU A 764 -24.21 -53.81 42.32
C GLU A 764 -22.84 -53.31 42.80
N ASP A 765 -22.79 -52.40 43.79
CA ASP A 765 -21.53 -51.82 44.30
C ASP A 765 -20.60 -52.91 44.87
N GLU A 766 -21.17 -53.95 45.47
CA GLU A 766 -20.49 -55.16 45.95
C GLU A 766 -21.27 -56.41 45.49
N PRO A 767 -21.05 -56.88 44.24
CA PRO A 767 -21.79 -58.01 43.71
C PRO A 767 -21.38 -59.31 44.45
N PRO A 768 -22.33 -60.19 44.81
CA PRO A 768 -22.02 -61.47 45.41
C PRO A 768 -21.04 -62.28 44.56
N LYS A 769 -20.21 -63.12 45.19
CA LYS A 769 -19.21 -63.95 44.47
C LYS A 769 -19.80 -64.73 43.30
N ALA A 770 -21.03 -65.24 43.43
CA ALA A 770 -21.74 -65.94 42.37
C ALA A 770 -22.03 -65.05 41.15
N GLU A 771 -22.39 -63.78 41.36
CA GLU A 771 -22.66 -62.82 40.27
C GLU A 771 -21.36 -62.37 39.58
N VAL A 772 -20.26 -62.24 40.31
CA VAL A 772 -18.93 -61.99 39.71
C VAL A 772 -18.51 -63.13 38.79
N VAL A 773 -18.72 -64.38 39.21
CA VAL A 773 -18.42 -65.56 38.37
C VAL A 773 -19.26 -65.55 37.10
N LYS A 774 -20.57 -65.32 37.20
CA LYS A 774 -21.47 -65.18 36.03
C LYS A 774 -21.05 -64.03 35.12
N MET A 775 -20.64 -62.90 35.67
CA MET A 775 -20.13 -61.75 34.91
C MET A 775 -18.83 -62.08 34.14
N MET A 776 -17.93 -62.88 34.72
CA MET A 776 -16.71 -63.34 34.02
C MET A 776 -17.02 -64.36 32.92
N ILE A 777 -17.97 -65.27 33.16
CA ILE A 777 -18.47 -66.18 32.12
C ILE A 777 -19.07 -65.35 30.98
N ALA A 778 -19.91 -64.36 31.30
CA ALA A 778 -20.50 -63.44 30.33
C ALA A 778 -19.43 -62.70 29.51
N ARG A 779 -18.38 -62.16 30.15
CA ARG A 779 -17.23 -61.57 29.44
C ARG A 779 -16.60 -62.55 28.46
N GLN A 780 -16.30 -63.78 28.91
CA GLN A 780 -15.59 -64.77 28.11
C GLN A 780 -16.40 -65.15 26.87
N ILE A 781 -17.69 -65.46 27.04
CA ILE A 781 -18.56 -65.85 25.94
C ILE A 781 -18.85 -64.67 25.00
N ILE A 782 -18.91 -63.42 25.49
CA ILE A 782 -19.04 -62.23 24.62
C ILE A 782 -17.81 -62.07 23.73
N LEU A 783 -16.61 -62.19 24.30
CA LEU A 783 -15.36 -62.11 23.53
C LEU A 783 -15.26 -63.25 22.52
N GLU A 784 -15.62 -64.47 22.92
CA GLU A 784 -15.65 -65.63 22.03
C GLU A 784 -16.68 -65.46 20.91
N ALA A 785 -17.89 -64.99 21.23
CA ALA A 785 -18.94 -64.72 20.25
C ALA A 785 -18.54 -63.62 19.26
N TYR A 786 -17.74 -62.63 19.68
CA TYR A 786 -17.19 -61.62 18.78
C TYR A 786 -16.16 -62.23 17.81
N GLU A 787 -15.23 -63.04 18.30
CA GLU A 787 -14.24 -63.74 17.44
C GLU A 787 -14.93 -64.72 16.47
N HIS A 788 -15.97 -65.40 16.95
CA HIS A 788 -16.75 -66.37 16.18
C HIS A 788 -18.09 -65.82 15.69
N ARG A 789 -18.18 -64.50 15.44
CA ARG A 789 -19.43 -63.82 15.04
C ARG A 789 -20.10 -64.35 13.78
N HIS A 790 -19.38 -65.11 12.96
CA HIS A 790 -19.93 -65.83 11.80
C HIS A 790 -20.81 -67.04 12.19
N LYS A 791 -20.74 -67.52 13.44
CA LYS A 791 -21.55 -68.61 13.99
C LYS A 791 -22.82 -68.13 14.70
N LEU A 792 -23.05 -66.82 14.77
CA LEU A 792 -24.23 -66.24 15.40
C LEU A 792 -25.50 -66.68 14.66
N GLN A 793 -26.52 -67.07 15.42
CA GLN A 793 -27.83 -67.44 14.88
C GLN A 793 -28.83 -66.33 15.16
N GLU A 794 -29.51 -65.83 14.13
CA GLU A 794 -30.59 -64.83 14.31
C GLU A 794 -31.78 -65.51 15.00
N VAL A 795 -32.27 -64.89 16.07
CA VAL A 795 -33.43 -65.36 16.84
C VAL A 795 -34.55 -64.34 16.72
N ASP A 796 -35.80 -64.80 16.71
CA ASP A 796 -36.95 -63.94 16.50
C ASP A 796 -37.08 -62.91 17.63
N ALA A 797 -37.24 -61.64 17.23
CA ALA A 797 -37.17 -60.45 18.09
C ALA A 797 -38.33 -60.33 19.10
N ALA A 798 -39.30 -61.25 19.02
CA ALA A 798 -40.46 -61.34 19.90
C ALA A 798 -40.16 -62.00 21.27
N MET A 799 -38.90 -62.29 21.59
CA MET A 799 -38.49 -62.56 22.98
C MET A 799 -38.66 -61.28 23.80
N GLU A 800 -39.86 -61.11 24.39
CA GLU A 800 -40.15 -60.17 25.45
C GLU A 800 -39.13 -60.35 26.58
N LEU A 801 -38.18 -59.42 26.69
CA LEU A 801 -37.38 -59.26 27.90
C LEU A 801 -38.13 -58.34 28.86
N LEU A 802 -38.98 -58.97 29.66
CA LEU A 802 -39.57 -58.44 30.89
C LEU A 802 -38.51 -58.31 31.97
N ASP A 803 -37.66 -57.30 31.86
CA ASP A 803 -37.18 -56.50 33.00
C ASP A 803 -36.45 -55.28 32.44
N GLY A 804 -36.86 -54.07 32.83
CA GLY A 804 -36.42 -52.81 32.22
C GLY A 804 -34.94 -52.43 32.35
N PHE A 805 -34.05 -53.39 32.60
CA PHE A 805 -32.61 -53.20 32.75
C PHE A 805 -31.87 -53.41 31.42
N VAL A 806 -31.18 -52.38 30.94
CA VAL A 806 -30.37 -52.44 29.71
C VAL A 806 -28.90 -52.69 30.09
N CYS A 807 -28.39 -53.89 29.82
CA CYS A 807 -26.98 -54.21 30.01
C CYS A 807 -26.17 -53.85 28.76
N TYR A 808 -25.34 -52.81 28.85
CA TYR A 808 -24.38 -52.45 27.80
C TYR A 808 -23.12 -53.31 27.92
N ILE A 809 -22.72 -53.93 26.81
CA ILE A 809 -21.54 -54.81 26.75
C ILE A 809 -20.26 -54.04 27.11
N GLU A 810 -20.11 -52.80 26.62
CA GLU A 810 -18.99 -51.91 26.98
C GLU A 810 -18.87 -51.73 28.51
N THR A 811 -20.00 -51.56 29.21
CA THR A 811 -20.03 -51.42 30.66
C THR A 811 -19.65 -52.73 31.36
N LEU A 812 -20.18 -53.87 30.92
CA LEU A 812 -19.83 -55.19 31.48
C LEU A 812 -18.34 -55.50 31.30
N LEU A 813 -17.80 -55.25 30.11
CA LEU A 813 -16.38 -55.43 29.80
C LEU A 813 -15.48 -54.46 30.57
N SER A 814 -15.96 -53.24 30.85
CA SER A 814 -15.25 -52.29 31.69
C SER A 814 -15.25 -52.68 33.17
N CYS A 815 -16.38 -53.14 33.72
CA CYS A 815 -16.49 -53.59 35.11
C CYS A 815 -15.59 -54.80 35.39
N THR A 816 -15.51 -55.72 34.43
CA THR A 816 -14.66 -56.91 34.54
C THR A 816 -13.16 -56.62 34.47
N LYS A 817 -12.71 -55.47 33.94
CA LYS A 817 -11.28 -55.06 34.00
C LYS A 817 -10.73 -54.93 35.42
N ARG A 818 -11.61 -54.81 36.44
CA ARG A 818 -11.20 -54.78 37.86
C ARG A 818 -10.70 -56.13 38.37
N TYR A 819 -10.88 -57.18 37.58
CA TYR A 819 -10.50 -58.55 37.93
C TYR A 819 -9.50 -59.07 36.89
N VAL A 820 -8.51 -59.82 37.35
CA VAL A 820 -7.42 -60.35 36.53
C VAL A 820 -7.47 -61.87 36.57
N GLN A 821 -7.28 -62.53 35.43
CA GLN A 821 -7.19 -63.98 35.37
C GLN A 821 -5.87 -64.43 36.01
N VAL A 822 -5.92 -65.42 36.90
CA VAL A 822 -4.73 -65.95 37.59
C VAL A 822 -4.62 -67.43 37.25
N ASP A 823 -3.51 -67.83 36.61
CA ASP A 823 -3.19 -69.25 36.42
C ASP A 823 -2.50 -69.77 37.68
N LEU A 824 -3.06 -70.83 38.27
CA LEU A 824 -2.45 -71.57 39.37
C LEU A 824 -1.89 -72.87 38.79
N ASP A 825 -0.56 -72.99 38.77
CA ASP A 825 0.14 -74.22 38.42
C ASP A 825 -0.12 -75.28 39.50
N ASP A 826 -1.15 -76.13 39.36
CA ASP A 826 -1.05 -77.51 39.82
C ASP A 826 -2.12 -78.44 39.24
N HIS A 827 -1.72 -79.70 39.13
CA HIS A 827 -2.37 -80.77 38.39
C HIS A 827 -3.83 -81.06 38.84
N ASN A 828 -4.70 -81.10 37.83
CA ASN A 828 -6.05 -81.68 37.75
C ASN A 828 -7.24 -80.69 37.73
N ASP A 829 -7.80 -80.59 36.52
CA ASP A 829 -9.19 -80.38 36.12
C ASP A 829 -9.88 -79.01 36.28
N HIS A 830 -10.15 -78.39 35.13
CA HIS A 830 -11.43 -77.76 34.78
C HIS A 830 -11.90 -76.50 35.53
N TYR A 831 -11.04 -75.65 36.11
CA TYR A 831 -11.50 -74.35 36.67
C TYR A 831 -10.60 -73.17 36.27
N ARG A 832 -11.19 -72.04 35.84
CA ARG A 832 -10.48 -70.76 35.61
C ARG A 832 -10.62 -69.85 36.83
N TYR A 833 -9.53 -69.29 37.34
CA TYR A 833 -9.55 -68.40 38.49
C TYR A 833 -9.44 -66.92 38.08
N TRP A 834 -10.22 -66.07 38.73
CA TRP A 834 -10.15 -64.61 38.59
C TRP A 834 -9.90 -63.99 39.96
N GLN A 835 -9.05 -62.97 40.01
CA GLN A 835 -8.76 -62.23 41.24
C GLN A 835 -9.10 -60.75 41.06
N LEU A 836 -9.91 -60.18 41.96
CA LEU A 836 -10.08 -58.73 42.04
C LEU A 836 -8.70 -58.11 42.32
N ILE A 837 -8.38 -56.96 41.72
CA ILE A 837 -7.08 -56.28 41.94
C ILE A 837 -6.80 -56.05 43.45
N ALA A 838 -7.85 -55.97 44.28
CA ALA A 838 -7.75 -55.83 45.74
C ALA A 838 -7.56 -57.16 46.52
N GLY A 839 -7.47 -58.32 45.87
CA GLY A 839 -7.00 -59.58 46.47
C GLY A 839 -8.00 -60.75 46.52
N GLU A 840 -9.28 -60.56 46.21
CA GLU A 840 -10.29 -61.62 46.31
C GLU A 840 -10.28 -62.59 45.13
N ARG A 841 -10.33 -63.91 45.37
CA ARG A 841 -10.35 -64.97 44.33
C ARG A 841 -11.76 -65.51 44.06
N PHE A 842 -12.08 -65.70 42.78
CA PHE A 842 -13.33 -66.23 42.23
C PHE A 842 -13.02 -67.42 41.30
N VAL A 843 -13.87 -68.44 41.27
CA VAL A 843 -13.66 -69.69 40.51
C VAL A 843 -14.75 -69.82 39.45
N ILE A 844 -14.36 -70.09 38.20
CA ILE A 844 -15.27 -70.45 37.10
C ILE A 844 -15.16 -71.96 36.87
N GLU A 845 -16.26 -72.69 37.03
CA GLU A 845 -16.35 -74.11 36.66
C GLU A 845 -16.39 -74.28 35.14
N ASN A 846 -15.50 -75.11 34.59
CA ASN A 846 -15.39 -75.32 33.14
C ASN A 846 -16.47 -76.29 32.70
N LEU A 847 -17.36 -75.79 31.86
CA LEU A 847 -18.62 -76.38 31.47
C LEU A 847 -18.46 -77.35 30.28
N ALA A 848 -17.66 -78.41 30.48
CA ALA A 848 -17.38 -79.39 29.43
C ALA A 848 -17.67 -80.86 29.79
N ASN A 849 -18.31 -81.15 30.94
CA ASN A 849 -18.69 -82.54 31.29
C ASN A 849 -20.14 -82.64 31.81
N ASN A 850 -21.08 -82.75 30.87
CA ASN A 850 -22.04 -83.87 30.80
C ASN A 850 -22.74 -83.89 29.45
#